data_AF-A0A524D6B9-F1
#
_entry.id   AF-A0A524D6B9-F1
#
_cell.length_a   1.000
_cell.length_b   1.000
_cell.length_c   1.000
_cell.angle_alpha   90.00
_cell.angle_beta   90.00
_cell.angle_gamma   90.00
#
_symmetry.space_group_name_H-M   'P 1'
#
loop_
_entity.id
_entity.type
_entity.pdbx_description
1 polymer ?
#
loop_
_entity_poly.entity_id
_entity_poly.type
_entity_poly.pdbx_seq_one_letter_code
_entity_poly.pdbx_strand_id
1 'polypeptide(L)'
;MMSVSFRPRADMKESMSNTDLRLILPELREATEGTFIKNVYQYDDVFVLKVYKPGEGTYQLLVEPGRRVHLTEYTRKAPRVPPKFCSVLRKYLRDKRLLSVKQYDFDRILIIEIGTEDESYKLVVELFGAGNLLLLDPQDIIFVAQRYRKMKDRDIVPKAKYELPPLRGKDLLSIEPEELRSILTDSKANVVRTLASRLNLDALSCEEICALAEVSPTHMVADIDSTTLSDLEEGTFAFAEKIRNGVSEPRIVMDESDEGEEELEYVTFLPFEFRMYQDLPSESFSNFSKAIDEFFGVSESELEDVEALDAYNKEKKRLEKIVEKQNESIENLKERGQRLREEGELIYSSFNLVQDVLGTVTKARDDDVAWDDIITRIEDGKEQGIPAAQIVKRIRPSKAEIVVILDGRDVALDIRLSAQDNASKCYEKAKKTESKVEGARKQIERTKEKLERLEVTAPEPETRIVAVKKRKKRWYEKFRWFISSEGFLVLAGRDAKSNENLAKRQMAPNDVFLHAAIHGAPYTLVKVPDEAPGEDTLEEAAQFAVTFSRAWQDGQTSGEAYWVNPEQVSFTPPSGEYLPSGAVMIYGTKNYIGRVPVELSVGVVLEEEHAIPVSGPPRAIENQTEYWVSVTPSNKKKGELVKELKNSLLQKVPDEKSELVVRIPQEEVMRVLPPGGGNVVK
;
A
#
# COMPACT_ATOMS: atom_id res chain seq x y z
N MET A 1 -53.20 -28.04 6.42
CA MET A 1 -52.00 -27.34 6.90
C MET A 1 -51.32 -26.75 5.68
N MET A 2 -51.61 -25.49 5.37
CA MET A 2 -50.85 -24.75 4.37
C MET A 2 -49.56 -24.30 5.08
N SER A 3 -48.41 -24.76 4.62
CA SER A 3 -47.12 -24.20 5.04
C SER A 3 -47.14 -22.71 4.71
N VAL A 4 -47.03 -21.86 5.73
CA VAL A 4 -46.81 -20.43 5.52
C VAL A 4 -45.47 -20.33 4.82
N SER A 5 -45.50 -19.91 3.55
CA SER A 5 -44.29 -19.64 2.76
C SER A 5 -43.57 -18.45 3.39
N PHE A 6 -42.58 -18.72 4.23
CA PHE A 6 -41.59 -17.75 4.68
C PHE A 6 -40.51 -17.62 3.59
N ARG A 7 -40.89 -17.23 2.37
CA ARG A 7 -39.92 -16.74 1.38
C ARG A 7 -39.99 -15.20 1.37
N PRO A 8 -39.28 -14.50 2.26
CA PRO A 8 -38.97 -13.11 2.00
C PRO A 8 -38.08 -13.08 0.77
N ARG A 9 -38.37 -12.16 -0.16
CA ARG A 9 -37.42 -11.78 -1.20
C ARG A 9 -36.25 -11.15 -0.44
N ALA A 10 -35.16 -11.88 -0.28
CA ALA A 10 -34.10 -11.47 0.61
C ALA A 10 -33.22 -10.45 -0.12
N ASP A 11 -33.52 -9.17 0.06
CA ASP A 11 -32.64 -8.10 -0.40
C ASP A 11 -31.26 -8.29 0.26
N MET A 12 -30.19 -8.11 -0.52
CA MET A 12 -28.81 -8.28 -0.04
C MET A 12 -28.55 -7.41 1.19
N LYS A 13 -28.00 -8.01 2.26
CA LYS A 13 -27.70 -7.32 3.52
C LYS A 13 -26.63 -6.25 3.32
N GLU A 14 -27.00 -4.98 3.46
CA GLU A 14 -26.08 -3.86 3.19
C GLU A 14 -25.17 -3.47 4.39
N SER A 15 -25.62 -3.75 5.62
CA SER A 15 -24.95 -3.32 6.86
C SER A 15 -25.20 -4.26 8.03
N MET A 16 -24.32 -4.21 9.03
CA MET A 16 -24.47 -4.90 10.31
C MET A 16 -25.61 -4.30 11.14
N SER A 17 -26.43 -5.18 11.72
CA SER A 17 -27.43 -4.81 12.71
C SER A 17 -26.79 -4.58 14.08
N ASN A 18 -27.60 -4.07 15.01
CA ASN A 18 -27.23 -4.02 16.42
C ASN A 18 -27.08 -5.41 17.04
N THR A 19 -27.85 -6.40 16.60
CA THR A 19 -27.69 -7.81 16.98
C THR A 19 -26.34 -8.34 16.50
N ASP A 20 -25.96 -8.08 15.24
CA ASP A 20 -24.64 -8.45 14.71
C ASP A 20 -23.52 -7.81 15.52
N LEU A 21 -23.64 -6.51 15.82
CA LEU A 21 -22.66 -5.78 16.63
C LEU A 21 -22.54 -6.36 18.04
N ARG A 22 -23.66 -6.76 18.66
CA ARG A 22 -23.64 -7.42 19.97
C ARG A 22 -22.89 -8.74 19.93
N LEU A 23 -23.13 -9.54 18.90
CA LEU A 23 -22.61 -10.90 18.77
C LEU A 23 -21.14 -10.94 18.35
N ILE A 24 -20.65 -9.94 17.61
CA ILE A 24 -19.23 -9.85 17.26
C ILE A 24 -18.34 -9.32 18.40
N LEU A 25 -18.92 -8.61 19.38
CA LEU A 25 -18.16 -7.98 20.47
C LEU A 25 -17.19 -8.91 21.20
N PRO A 26 -17.56 -10.14 21.63
CA PRO A 26 -16.64 -11.04 22.31
C PRO A 26 -15.38 -11.32 21.48
N GLU A 27 -15.56 -11.57 20.18
CA GLU A 27 -14.47 -11.82 19.23
C GLU A 27 -13.56 -10.59 19.07
N LEU A 28 -14.15 -9.40 18.94
CA LEU A 28 -13.39 -8.15 18.86
C LEU A 28 -12.59 -7.89 20.14
N ARG A 29 -13.20 -8.09 21.32
CA ARG A 29 -12.54 -7.87 22.61
C ARG A 29 -11.35 -8.79 22.80
N GLU A 30 -11.51 -10.08 22.53
CA GLU A 30 -10.43 -11.07 22.66
C GLU A 30 -9.21 -10.71 21.80
N ALA A 31 -9.45 -10.21 20.58
CA ALA A 31 -8.39 -9.85 19.64
C ALA A 31 -7.76 -8.47 19.90
N THR A 32 -8.51 -7.52 20.48
CA THR A 32 -8.12 -6.09 20.50
C THR A 32 -7.90 -5.51 21.90
N GLU A 33 -8.56 -5.99 22.95
CA GLU A 33 -8.38 -5.41 24.30
C GLU A 33 -6.99 -5.71 24.86
N GLY A 34 -6.38 -4.71 25.48
CA GLY A 34 -5.02 -4.77 26.00
C GLY A 34 -3.91 -4.70 24.94
N THR A 35 -4.26 -4.61 23.65
CA THR A 35 -3.31 -4.47 22.54
C THR A 35 -2.82 -3.03 22.35
N PHE A 36 -1.83 -2.83 21.49
CA PHE A 36 -1.30 -1.50 21.14
C PHE A 36 -1.60 -1.14 19.69
N ILE A 37 -2.09 0.07 19.43
CA ILE A 37 -2.33 0.55 18.07
C ILE A 37 -0.99 0.78 17.36
N LYS A 38 -0.64 -0.08 16.41
CA LYS A 38 0.58 0.09 15.59
C LYS A 38 0.41 1.14 14.51
N ASN A 39 -0.75 1.12 13.85
CA ASN A 39 -1.05 2.07 12.79
C ASN A 39 -2.53 2.11 12.51
N VAL A 40 -2.98 3.16 11.84
CA VAL A 40 -4.34 3.29 11.30
C VAL A 40 -4.23 3.52 9.80
N TYR A 41 -5.00 2.81 9.00
CA TYR A 41 -5.08 3.00 7.56
C TYR A 41 -6.49 3.44 7.18
N GLN A 42 -6.60 4.13 6.06
CA GLN A 42 -7.88 4.55 5.49
C GLN A 42 -7.84 4.21 3.99
N TYR A 43 -8.89 3.57 3.51
CA TYR A 43 -9.12 3.13 2.13
C TYR A 43 -10.54 3.59 1.78
N ASP A 44 -10.65 4.76 1.14
CA ASP A 44 -11.93 5.46 0.99
C ASP A 44 -12.66 5.67 2.34
N ASP A 45 -13.84 5.07 2.52
CA ASP A 45 -14.60 5.09 3.78
C ASP A 45 -14.22 3.94 4.77
N VAL A 46 -13.36 3.00 4.36
CA VAL A 46 -12.89 1.88 5.18
C VAL A 46 -11.65 2.27 5.99
N PHE A 47 -11.69 2.04 7.31
CA PHE A 47 -10.58 2.23 8.22
C PHE A 47 -10.05 0.90 8.72
N VAL A 48 -8.73 0.74 8.76
CA VAL A 48 -8.09 -0.45 9.32
C VAL A 48 -7.16 -0.06 10.45
N LEU A 49 -7.54 -0.42 11.68
CA LEU A 49 -6.74 -0.26 12.88
C LEU A 49 -5.86 -1.51 13.03
N LYS A 50 -4.56 -1.33 12.80
CA LYS A 50 -3.58 -2.39 13.00
C LYS A 50 -3.19 -2.43 14.47
N VAL A 51 -3.59 -3.49 15.16
CA VAL A 51 -3.37 -3.66 16.61
C VAL A 51 -2.39 -4.79 16.89
N TYR A 52 -1.48 -4.59 17.84
CA TYR A 52 -0.45 -5.57 18.19
C TYR A 52 -0.69 -6.12 19.59
N LYS A 53 -0.87 -7.43 19.67
CA LYS A 53 -0.97 -8.20 20.90
C LYS A 53 0.38 -8.86 21.16
N PRO A 54 1.09 -8.52 22.26
CA PRO A 54 2.34 -9.19 22.62
C PRO A 54 2.16 -10.71 22.69
N GLY A 55 3.07 -11.47 22.07
CA GLY A 55 3.01 -12.94 22.02
C GLY A 55 2.16 -13.51 20.88
N GLU A 56 1.01 -12.93 20.57
CA GLU A 56 0.07 -13.45 19.55
C GLU A 56 0.25 -12.82 18.17
N GLY A 57 0.75 -11.59 18.10
CA GLY A 57 1.08 -10.92 16.84
C GLY A 57 0.18 -9.73 16.53
N THR A 58 -0.22 -9.58 15.28
CA THR A 58 -0.94 -8.39 14.80
C THR A 58 -2.29 -8.76 14.23
N TYR A 59 -3.34 -8.11 14.75
CA TYR A 59 -4.70 -8.18 14.22
C TYR A 59 -5.02 -6.89 13.45
N GLN A 60 -6.00 -6.98 12.55
CA GLN A 60 -6.49 -5.85 11.77
C GLN A 60 -7.98 -5.68 12.06
N LEU A 61 -8.32 -4.65 12.82
CA LEU A 61 -9.71 -4.27 13.07
C LEU A 61 -10.17 -3.36 11.93
N LEU A 62 -11.08 -3.86 11.11
CA LEU A 62 -11.72 -3.10 10.04
C LEU A 62 -12.94 -2.37 10.59
N VAL A 63 -13.09 -1.11 10.20
CA VAL A 63 -14.22 -0.25 10.52
C VAL A 63 -14.64 0.47 9.24
N GLU A 64 -15.83 0.15 8.73
CA GLU A 64 -16.48 0.87 7.64
C GLU A 64 -17.76 1.52 8.21
N PRO A 65 -17.71 2.82 8.54
CA PRO A 65 -18.84 3.50 9.16
C PRO A 65 -20.11 3.35 8.34
N GLY A 66 -21.24 3.16 9.03
CA GLY A 66 -22.54 2.90 8.40
C GLY A 66 -22.75 1.46 7.94
N ARG A 67 -21.70 0.65 7.84
CA ARG A 67 -21.78 -0.70 7.25
C ARG A 67 -21.28 -1.80 8.15
N ARG A 68 -20.00 -1.83 8.54
CA ARG A 68 -19.42 -3.01 9.21
C ARG A 68 -18.27 -2.69 10.16
N VAL A 69 -18.07 -3.58 11.12
CA VAL A 69 -16.89 -3.65 11.97
C VAL A 69 -16.56 -5.12 12.25
N HIS A 70 -15.35 -5.56 11.93
CA HIS A 70 -14.91 -6.94 12.12
C HIS A 70 -13.39 -7.05 12.03
N LEU A 71 -12.83 -8.23 12.32
CA LEU A 71 -11.43 -8.52 12.02
C LEU A 71 -11.30 -8.88 10.54
N THR A 72 -10.23 -8.41 9.89
CA THR A 72 -9.96 -8.69 8.47
C THR A 72 -8.64 -9.42 8.26
N GLU A 73 -8.66 -10.46 7.45
CA GLU A 73 -7.46 -11.16 6.99
C GLU A 73 -6.96 -10.60 5.65
N TYR A 74 -7.81 -9.88 4.91
CA TYR A 74 -7.39 -9.25 3.66
C TYR A 74 -6.35 -8.16 3.85
N THR A 75 -5.39 -8.14 2.93
CA THR A 75 -4.41 -7.07 2.81
C THR A 75 -4.86 -6.06 1.78
N ARG A 76 -4.81 -4.78 2.19
CA ARG A 76 -5.16 -3.63 1.36
C ARG A 76 -3.93 -2.77 1.14
N LYS A 77 -3.79 -2.22 -0.06
CA LYS A 77 -2.61 -1.44 -0.45
C LYS A 77 -2.71 -0.02 0.13
N ALA A 78 -2.01 0.23 1.23
CA ALA A 78 -2.13 1.50 1.96
C ALA A 78 -1.81 2.71 1.05
N PRO A 79 -2.62 3.79 1.09
CA PRO A 79 -2.32 5.01 0.35
C PRO A 79 -0.96 5.57 0.77
N ARG A 80 -0.19 6.11 -0.19
CA ARG A 80 1.15 6.64 0.08
C ARG A 80 1.08 7.88 0.99
N VAL A 81 0.04 8.70 0.83
CA VAL A 81 -0.20 9.85 1.69
C VAL A 81 -1.50 9.62 2.47
N PRO A 82 -1.44 9.47 3.82
CA PRO A 82 -2.66 9.29 4.60
C PRO A 82 -3.56 10.53 4.50
N PRO A 83 -4.88 10.37 4.32
CA PRO A 83 -5.83 11.46 4.40
C PRO A 83 -5.71 12.23 5.73
N LYS A 84 -6.18 13.49 5.76
CA LYS A 84 -6.07 14.36 6.95
C LYS A 84 -6.66 13.72 8.20
N PHE A 85 -7.85 13.12 8.08
CA PHE A 85 -8.52 12.45 9.20
C PHE A 85 -7.69 11.26 9.72
N CYS A 86 -7.25 10.36 8.82
CA CYS A 86 -6.34 9.26 9.16
C CYS A 86 -5.03 9.74 9.82
N SER A 87 -4.46 10.86 9.34
CA SER A 87 -3.26 11.46 9.91
C SER A 87 -3.47 11.94 11.35
N VAL A 88 -4.65 12.50 11.67
CA VAL A 88 -5.02 12.85 13.04
C VAL A 88 -5.14 11.58 13.90
N LEU A 89 -5.87 10.56 13.45
CA LEU A 89 -5.98 9.29 14.18
C LEU A 89 -4.60 8.70 14.49
N ARG A 90 -3.69 8.66 13.51
CA ARG A 90 -2.31 8.20 13.71
C ARG A 90 -1.55 9.02 14.74
N LYS A 91 -1.72 10.35 14.73
CA LYS A 91 -1.02 11.24 15.67
C LYS A 91 -1.43 10.99 17.12
N TYR A 92 -2.72 10.74 17.37
CA TYR A 92 -3.25 10.63 18.74
C TYR A 92 -3.38 9.19 19.23
N LEU A 93 -3.58 8.21 18.36
CA LEU A 93 -3.86 6.83 18.77
C LEU A 93 -2.64 5.90 18.69
N ARG A 94 -1.63 6.20 17.86
CA ARG A 94 -0.48 5.30 17.66
C ARG A 94 0.29 5.08 18.97
N ASP A 95 0.73 3.84 19.17
CA ASP A 95 1.47 3.33 20.32
C ASP A 95 0.71 3.42 21.66
N LYS A 96 -0.55 3.88 21.66
CA LYS A 96 -1.44 3.81 22.82
C LYS A 96 -2.10 2.43 22.93
N ARG A 97 -2.47 2.07 24.16
CA ARG A 97 -3.14 0.82 24.49
C ARG A 97 -4.63 0.92 24.22
N LEU A 98 -5.21 -0.09 23.57
CA LEU A 98 -6.66 -0.23 23.45
C LEU A 98 -7.19 -0.81 24.76
N LEU A 99 -8.02 -0.04 25.46
CA LEU A 99 -8.53 -0.34 26.79
C LEU A 99 -9.80 -1.16 26.74
N SER A 100 -10.78 -0.74 25.93
CA SER A 100 -12.06 -1.44 25.84
C SER A 100 -12.74 -1.25 24.49
N VAL A 101 -13.57 -2.24 24.11
CA VAL A 101 -14.50 -2.16 22.97
C VAL A 101 -15.93 -2.43 23.48
N LYS A 102 -16.83 -1.45 23.33
CA LYS A 102 -18.18 -1.53 23.88
C LYS A 102 -19.22 -1.07 22.86
N GLN A 103 -20.33 -1.77 22.80
CA GLN A 103 -21.54 -1.29 22.14
C GLN A 103 -22.29 -0.37 23.11
N TYR A 104 -22.86 0.71 22.59
CA TYR A 104 -23.72 1.60 23.37
C TYR A 104 -25.17 1.14 23.30
N ASP A 105 -25.73 0.74 24.45
CA ASP A 105 -27.15 0.45 24.71
C ASP A 105 -27.89 -0.34 23.62
N PHE A 106 -27.26 -1.41 23.13
CA PHE A 106 -27.78 -2.27 22.06
C PHE A 106 -28.16 -1.50 20.77
N ASP A 107 -27.53 -0.33 20.55
CA ASP A 107 -27.62 0.46 19.32
C ASP A 107 -26.45 0.12 18.38
N ARG A 108 -26.49 0.62 17.15
CA ARG A 108 -25.45 0.48 16.12
C ARG A 108 -24.32 1.50 16.34
N ILE A 109 -23.84 1.59 17.57
CA ILE A 109 -22.74 2.47 17.98
C ILE A 109 -21.70 1.66 18.73
N LEU A 110 -20.46 1.68 18.23
CA LEU A 110 -19.30 1.09 18.87
C LEU A 110 -18.41 2.20 19.44
N ILE A 111 -17.99 2.05 20.69
CA ILE A 111 -17.05 2.94 21.38
C ILE A 111 -15.78 2.14 21.68
N ILE A 112 -14.65 2.62 21.16
CA ILE A 112 -13.33 2.04 21.39
C ILE A 112 -12.51 3.03 22.23
N GLU A 113 -12.13 2.62 23.43
CA GLU A 113 -11.36 3.45 24.36
C GLU A 113 -9.86 3.16 24.19
N ILE A 114 -9.05 4.19 23.96
CA ILE A 114 -7.62 4.07 23.63
C ILE A 114 -6.79 5.06 24.43
N GLY A 115 -5.82 4.60 25.22
CA GLY A 115 -4.96 5.45 26.03
C GLY A 115 -4.58 4.82 27.35
N THR A 116 -4.67 5.61 28.42
CA THR A 116 -4.52 5.18 29.81
C THR A 116 -5.85 5.35 30.54
N GLU A 117 -5.99 4.78 31.74
CA GLU A 117 -7.21 4.93 32.54
C GLU A 117 -7.52 6.41 32.86
N ASP A 118 -6.49 7.22 33.10
CA ASP A 118 -6.63 8.65 33.41
C ASP A 118 -6.77 9.54 32.15
N GLU A 119 -6.20 9.13 31.02
CA GLU A 119 -6.18 9.91 29.77
C GLU A 119 -6.47 8.99 28.57
N SER A 120 -7.77 8.75 28.34
CA SER A 120 -8.27 7.93 27.23
C SER A 120 -8.96 8.77 26.17
N TYR A 121 -8.64 8.48 24.91
CA TYR A 121 -9.38 8.97 23.75
C TYR A 121 -10.46 7.94 23.41
N LYS A 122 -11.61 8.41 22.91
CA LYS A 122 -12.69 7.52 22.45
C LYS A 122 -12.85 7.61 20.95
N LEU A 123 -12.77 6.48 20.27
CA LEU A 123 -13.14 6.37 18.86
C LEU A 123 -14.58 5.84 18.78
N VAL A 124 -15.50 6.71 18.35
CA VAL A 124 -16.92 6.40 18.23
C VAL A 124 -17.25 6.06 16.77
N VAL A 125 -17.78 4.87 16.55
CA VAL A 125 -18.19 4.35 15.24
C VAL A 125 -19.71 4.31 15.19
N GLU A 126 -20.31 5.05 14.26
CA GLU A 126 -21.74 5.02 13.98
C GLU A 126 -21.99 4.13 12.75
N LEU A 127 -22.76 3.05 12.92
CA LEU A 127 -23.08 2.04 11.90
C LEU A 127 -24.52 2.17 11.37
N PHE A 128 -25.07 3.39 11.36
CA PHE A 128 -26.40 3.68 10.83
C PHE A 128 -26.41 4.86 9.84
N GLY A 129 -27.40 4.87 8.95
CA GLY A 129 -27.49 5.88 7.90
C GLY A 129 -26.23 5.90 7.04
N ALA A 130 -25.68 7.09 6.80
CA ALA A 130 -24.42 7.23 6.06
C ALA A 130 -23.16 6.92 6.90
N GLY A 131 -23.31 6.55 8.17
CA GLY A 131 -22.18 6.29 9.07
C GLY A 131 -21.37 7.51 9.47
N ASN A 132 -20.60 7.36 10.55
CA ASN A 132 -19.60 8.33 10.96
C ASN A 132 -18.50 7.70 11.83
N LEU A 133 -17.30 8.29 11.78
CA LEU A 133 -16.20 7.95 12.67
C LEU A 133 -15.72 9.22 13.37
N LEU A 134 -15.78 9.23 14.70
CA LEU A 134 -15.42 10.38 15.52
C LEU A 134 -14.29 10.02 16.49
N LEU A 135 -13.31 10.91 16.62
CA LEU A 135 -12.33 10.86 17.69
C LEU A 135 -12.71 11.91 18.74
N LEU A 136 -12.90 11.46 19.97
CA LEU A 136 -13.15 12.28 21.15
C LEU A 136 -11.88 12.38 22.00
N ASP A 137 -11.69 13.52 22.64
CA ASP A 137 -10.64 13.72 23.65
C ASP A 137 -11.07 13.15 25.03
N PRO A 138 -10.18 13.18 26.04
CA PRO A 138 -10.50 12.68 27.38
C PRO A 138 -11.65 13.40 28.11
N GLN A 139 -12.14 14.54 27.59
CA GLN A 139 -13.27 15.29 28.12
C GLN A 139 -14.57 15.05 27.31
N ASP A 140 -14.58 14.04 26.43
CA ASP A 140 -15.67 13.73 25.50
C ASP A 140 -15.97 14.88 24.52
N ILE A 141 -14.98 15.71 24.19
CA ILE A 141 -15.10 16.76 23.19
C ILE A 141 -14.70 16.20 21.82
N ILE A 142 -15.49 16.52 20.79
CA ILE A 142 -15.25 16.12 19.41
C ILE A 142 -13.96 16.76 18.91
N PHE A 143 -12.92 15.95 18.87
CA PHE A 143 -11.59 16.35 18.41
C PHE A 143 -11.53 16.41 16.89
N VAL A 144 -12.02 15.36 16.23
CA VAL A 144 -12.25 15.33 14.78
C VAL A 144 -13.35 14.32 14.43
N ALA A 145 -14.16 14.62 13.40
CA ALA A 145 -15.11 13.68 12.82
C ALA A 145 -14.86 13.51 11.31
N GLN A 146 -15.15 12.32 10.77
CA GLN A 146 -15.10 12.07 9.33
C GLN A 146 -16.13 12.94 8.60
N ARG A 147 -17.34 13.06 9.18
CA ARG A 147 -18.44 13.88 8.64
C ARG A 147 -19.03 14.77 9.73
N TYR A 148 -18.91 16.09 9.57
CA TYR A 148 -19.57 17.07 10.44
C TYR A 148 -20.98 17.34 9.95
N ARG A 149 -21.97 17.28 10.84
CA ARG A 149 -23.39 17.46 10.49
C ARG A 149 -24.15 18.10 11.65
N LYS A 150 -25.10 18.97 11.31
CA LYS A 150 -26.12 19.42 12.25
C LYS A 150 -27.36 18.57 12.09
N MET A 151 -27.89 18.02 13.17
CA MET A 151 -29.05 17.14 13.14
C MET A 151 -30.11 17.66 14.11
N LYS A 152 -31.32 17.11 13.99
CA LYS A 152 -32.45 17.51 14.83
C LYS A 152 -32.19 17.26 16.32
N ASP A 153 -31.58 16.12 16.63
CA ASP A 153 -31.44 15.64 18.01
C ASP A 153 -30.05 15.93 18.60
N ARG A 154 -29.01 16.09 17.78
CA ARG A 154 -27.64 16.46 18.20
C ARG A 154 -26.83 17.12 17.09
N ASP A 155 -25.85 17.93 17.46
CA ASP A 155 -24.88 18.53 16.54
C ASP A 155 -23.52 17.81 16.61
N ILE A 156 -23.00 17.38 15.45
CA ILE A 156 -21.63 16.88 15.30
C ILE A 156 -20.80 17.99 14.67
N VAL A 157 -20.18 18.82 15.51
CA VAL A 157 -19.35 19.96 15.10
C VAL A 157 -18.01 19.96 15.83
N PRO A 158 -16.94 20.56 15.25
CA PRO A 158 -15.63 20.57 15.89
C PRO A 158 -15.67 21.24 17.28
N LYS A 159 -14.99 20.66 18.26
CA LYS A 159 -14.84 21.18 19.64
C LYS A 159 -16.13 21.28 20.46
N ALA A 160 -17.24 20.72 19.99
CA ALA A 160 -18.42 20.53 20.83
C ALA A 160 -18.28 19.26 21.67
N LYS A 161 -18.96 19.22 22.83
CA LYS A 161 -19.09 17.98 23.60
C LYS A 161 -19.92 16.99 22.79
N TYR A 162 -19.48 15.75 22.71
CA TYR A 162 -20.21 14.70 22.02
C TYR A 162 -21.44 14.28 22.83
N GLU A 163 -22.56 14.16 22.14
CA GLU A 163 -23.82 13.67 22.69
C GLU A 163 -24.24 12.41 21.94
N LEU A 164 -24.77 11.44 22.67
CA LEU A 164 -25.26 10.19 22.09
C LEU A 164 -26.67 10.40 21.52
N PRO A 165 -27.10 9.61 20.51
CA PRO A 165 -28.50 9.64 20.08
C PRO A 165 -29.47 9.30 21.22
N PRO A 166 -30.72 9.78 21.13
CA PRO A 166 -31.77 9.30 22.01
C PRO A 166 -32.00 7.80 21.80
N LEU A 167 -32.16 7.09 22.91
CA LEU A 167 -32.42 5.65 22.91
C LEU A 167 -33.75 5.34 22.24
N ARG A 168 -33.79 4.19 21.56
CA ARG A 168 -34.98 3.67 20.88
C ARG A 168 -35.28 2.29 21.45
N GLY A 169 -36.55 2.06 21.77
CA GLY A 169 -37.01 0.75 22.26
C GLY A 169 -36.42 0.33 23.62
N LYS A 170 -36.65 -0.93 23.96
CA LYS A 170 -36.16 -1.64 25.15
C LYS A 170 -35.17 -2.71 24.72
N ASP A 171 -34.16 -2.98 25.55
CA ASP A 171 -33.19 -4.04 25.30
C ASP A 171 -33.85 -5.43 25.49
N LEU A 172 -33.92 -6.19 24.40
CA LEU A 172 -34.43 -7.57 24.35
C LEU A 172 -33.80 -8.48 25.41
N LEU A 173 -32.53 -8.29 25.76
CA LEU A 173 -31.83 -9.17 26.70
C LEU A 173 -32.22 -8.90 28.16
N SER A 174 -32.86 -7.77 28.44
CA SER A 174 -33.23 -7.30 29.78
C SER A 174 -34.74 -7.19 30.00
N ILE A 175 -35.56 -7.49 29.00
CA ILE A 175 -37.01 -7.32 29.07
C ILE A 175 -37.67 -8.42 29.90
N GLU A 176 -38.59 -8.02 30.78
CA GLU A 176 -39.40 -8.93 31.58
C GLU A 176 -40.63 -9.43 30.78
N PRO A 177 -41.11 -10.66 31.02
CA PRO A 177 -42.26 -11.23 30.28
C PRO A 177 -43.51 -10.34 30.26
N GLU A 178 -43.88 -9.76 31.41
CA GLU A 178 -45.05 -8.88 31.51
C GLU A 178 -44.88 -7.58 30.71
N GLU A 179 -43.64 -7.06 30.62
CA GLU A 179 -43.35 -5.87 29.83
C GLU A 179 -43.38 -6.17 28.33
N LEU A 180 -42.83 -7.31 27.90
CA LEU A 180 -42.92 -7.78 26.52
C LEU A 180 -44.38 -7.93 26.10
N ARG A 181 -45.20 -8.55 26.95
CA ARG A 181 -46.63 -8.72 26.71
C ARG A 181 -47.34 -7.39 26.48
N SER A 182 -47.09 -6.40 27.35
CA SER A 182 -47.65 -5.05 27.20
C SER A 182 -47.22 -4.40 25.89
N ILE A 183 -45.94 -4.52 25.50
CA ILE A 183 -45.40 -3.97 24.25
C ILE A 183 -46.13 -4.54 23.04
N LEU A 184 -46.40 -5.85 23.04
CA LEU A 184 -47.12 -6.52 21.97
C LEU A 184 -48.58 -6.04 21.97
N THR A 185 -49.31 -6.17 23.07
CA THR A 185 -50.76 -5.87 23.11
C THR A 185 -51.10 -4.40 22.83
N ASP A 186 -50.21 -3.46 23.15
CA ASP A 186 -50.48 -2.01 22.98
C ASP A 186 -50.22 -1.51 21.55
N SER A 187 -49.73 -2.37 20.65
CA SER A 187 -49.38 -1.99 19.29
C SER A 187 -50.54 -2.12 18.31
N LYS A 188 -50.64 -1.14 17.40
CA LYS A 188 -51.54 -1.16 16.24
C LYS A 188 -50.82 -1.47 14.93
N ALA A 189 -49.51 -1.74 14.98
CA ALA A 189 -48.72 -2.07 13.81
C ALA A 189 -48.71 -3.59 13.56
N ASN A 190 -48.06 -4.02 12.49
CA ASN A 190 -47.75 -5.45 12.30
C ASN A 190 -46.64 -5.92 13.26
N VAL A 191 -46.48 -7.23 13.40
CA VAL A 191 -45.52 -7.86 14.32
C VAL A 191 -44.11 -7.31 14.11
N VAL A 192 -43.57 -7.35 12.88
CA VAL A 192 -42.21 -6.88 12.60
C VAL A 192 -42.00 -5.41 12.96
N ARG A 193 -42.92 -4.52 12.59
CA ARG A 193 -42.81 -3.09 12.95
C ARG A 193 -42.90 -2.87 14.45
N THR A 194 -43.69 -3.68 15.15
CA THR A 194 -43.82 -3.62 16.61
C THR A 194 -42.50 -4.02 17.27
N LEU A 195 -41.98 -5.20 16.94
CA LEU A 195 -40.70 -5.68 17.46
C LEU A 195 -39.55 -4.71 17.14
N ALA A 196 -39.44 -4.27 15.89
CA ALA A 196 -38.37 -3.36 15.46
C ALA A 196 -38.40 -2.02 16.21
N SER A 197 -39.57 -1.38 16.30
CA SER A 197 -39.69 -0.04 16.91
C SER A 197 -39.66 -0.06 18.44
N ARG A 198 -40.11 -1.16 19.06
CA ARG A 198 -40.25 -1.26 20.52
C ARG A 198 -39.09 -1.99 21.20
N LEU A 199 -38.40 -2.89 20.49
CA LEU A 199 -37.25 -3.65 20.99
C LEU A 199 -35.92 -3.27 20.32
N ASN A 200 -35.93 -2.25 19.46
CA ASN A 200 -34.76 -1.79 18.70
C ASN A 200 -34.12 -2.88 17.81
N LEU A 201 -34.90 -3.85 17.33
CA LEU A 201 -34.38 -4.95 16.51
C LEU A 201 -34.36 -4.59 15.03
N ASP A 202 -33.42 -5.16 14.29
CA ASP A 202 -33.45 -5.14 12.84
C ASP A 202 -34.53 -6.06 12.27
N ALA A 203 -34.90 -5.83 11.00
CA ALA A 203 -35.98 -6.57 10.35
C ALA A 203 -35.70 -8.08 10.28
N LEU A 204 -34.45 -8.48 10.03
CA LEU A 204 -34.03 -9.87 9.93
C LEU A 204 -34.22 -10.60 11.26
N SER A 205 -33.78 -9.98 12.36
CA SER A 205 -34.03 -10.48 13.71
C SER A 205 -35.52 -10.62 14.01
N CYS A 206 -36.35 -9.67 13.57
CA CYS A 206 -37.80 -9.73 13.77
C CYS A 206 -38.46 -10.86 12.94
N GLU A 207 -38.00 -11.08 11.72
CA GLU A 207 -38.50 -12.15 10.85
C GLU A 207 -38.09 -13.53 11.36
N GLU A 208 -36.89 -13.69 11.92
CA GLU A 208 -36.49 -14.92 12.61
C GLU A 208 -37.36 -15.18 13.84
N ILE A 209 -37.67 -14.17 14.65
CA ILE A 209 -38.63 -14.32 15.76
C ILE A 209 -39.99 -14.81 15.26
N CYS A 210 -40.47 -14.23 14.15
CA CYS A 210 -41.72 -14.65 13.52
C CYS A 210 -41.65 -16.11 13.03
N ALA A 211 -40.53 -16.53 12.45
CA ALA A 211 -40.32 -17.92 12.00
C ALA A 211 -40.23 -18.90 13.18
N LEU A 212 -39.59 -18.53 14.29
CA LEU A 212 -39.55 -19.33 15.51
C LEU A 212 -40.93 -19.49 16.14
N ALA A 213 -41.74 -18.42 16.12
CA ALA A 213 -43.11 -18.40 16.63
C ALA A 213 -44.16 -18.95 15.65
N GLU A 214 -43.77 -19.27 14.41
CA GLU A 214 -44.69 -19.66 13.32
C GLU A 214 -45.78 -18.60 13.01
N VAL A 215 -45.47 -17.33 13.22
CA VAL A 215 -46.36 -16.17 12.99
C VAL A 215 -45.98 -15.45 11.70
N SER A 216 -46.96 -14.98 10.93
CA SER A 216 -46.66 -14.17 9.74
C SER A 216 -46.04 -12.81 10.10
N PRO A 217 -44.94 -12.38 9.46
CA PRO A 217 -44.31 -11.07 9.68
C PRO A 217 -45.24 -9.86 9.47
N THR A 218 -46.26 -10.04 8.63
CA THR A 218 -47.23 -8.99 8.25
C THR A 218 -48.51 -9.00 9.08
N HIS A 219 -48.66 -9.96 10.01
CA HIS A 219 -49.83 -10.05 10.88
C HIS A 219 -49.95 -8.79 11.74
N MET A 220 -51.14 -8.20 11.80
CA MET A 220 -51.45 -7.07 12.67
C MET A 220 -51.54 -7.51 14.12
N VAL A 221 -50.84 -6.81 15.03
CA VAL A 221 -50.82 -7.22 16.45
C VAL A 221 -52.18 -7.09 17.11
N ALA A 222 -53.02 -6.16 16.65
CA ALA A 222 -54.39 -6.01 17.14
C ALA A 222 -55.31 -7.21 16.84
N ASP A 223 -54.93 -8.06 15.88
CA ASP A 223 -55.73 -9.21 15.42
C ASP A 223 -55.20 -10.56 15.96
N ILE A 224 -54.14 -10.53 16.78
CA ILE A 224 -53.49 -11.72 17.35
C ILE A 224 -54.33 -12.30 18.49
N ASP A 225 -54.56 -13.62 18.45
CA ASP A 225 -55.22 -14.35 19.54
C ASP A 225 -54.26 -14.69 20.69
N SER A 226 -54.80 -15.19 21.82
CA SER A 226 -54.00 -15.47 23.01
C SER A 226 -52.93 -16.55 22.80
N THR A 227 -53.16 -17.47 21.86
CA THR A 227 -52.22 -18.56 21.55
C THR A 227 -51.05 -18.01 20.76
N THR A 228 -51.34 -17.30 19.68
CA THR A 228 -50.36 -16.64 18.80
C THR A 228 -49.53 -15.61 19.58
N LEU A 229 -50.12 -14.93 20.57
CA LEU A 229 -49.38 -14.05 21.48
C LEU A 229 -48.36 -14.82 22.31
N SER A 230 -48.74 -15.96 22.87
CA SER A 230 -47.85 -16.84 23.65
C SER A 230 -46.72 -17.39 22.77
N ASP A 231 -47.05 -17.84 21.55
CA ASP A 231 -46.06 -18.33 20.60
C ASP A 231 -45.04 -17.23 20.23
N LEU A 232 -45.50 -15.99 20.08
CA LEU A 232 -44.64 -14.84 19.80
C LEU A 232 -43.75 -14.46 21.00
N GLU A 233 -44.26 -14.54 22.22
CA GLU A 233 -43.47 -14.37 23.45
C GLU A 233 -42.38 -15.45 23.54
N GLU A 234 -42.75 -16.72 23.33
CA GLU A 234 -41.82 -17.85 23.32
C GLU A 234 -40.76 -17.70 22.24
N GLY A 235 -41.14 -17.37 21.00
CA GLY A 235 -40.21 -17.11 19.90
C GLY A 235 -39.27 -15.94 20.18
N THR A 236 -39.76 -14.88 20.82
CA THR A 236 -38.93 -13.72 21.23
C THR A 236 -37.89 -14.11 22.27
N PHE A 237 -38.27 -14.87 23.30
CA PHE A 237 -37.34 -15.34 24.32
C PHE A 237 -36.38 -16.41 23.78
N ALA A 238 -36.83 -17.29 22.88
CA ALA A 238 -35.96 -18.25 22.21
C ALA A 238 -34.87 -17.56 21.39
N PHE A 239 -35.22 -16.48 20.67
CA PHE A 239 -34.25 -15.66 19.96
C PHE A 239 -33.28 -14.94 20.92
N ALA A 240 -33.79 -14.39 22.04
CA ALA A 240 -32.95 -13.79 23.08
C ALA A 240 -31.94 -14.79 23.67
N GLU A 241 -32.35 -16.04 23.88
CA GLU A 241 -31.45 -17.13 24.31
C GLU A 241 -30.38 -17.45 23.26
N LYS A 242 -30.74 -17.50 21.97
CA LYS A 242 -29.74 -17.63 20.89
C LYS A 242 -28.70 -16.51 20.96
N ILE A 243 -29.12 -15.26 21.19
CA ILE A 243 -28.18 -14.13 21.35
C ILE A 243 -27.29 -14.29 22.58
N ARG A 244 -27.84 -14.76 23.72
CA ARG A 244 -27.08 -14.99 24.97
C ARG A 244 -26.02 -16.09 24.81
N ASN A 245 -26.34 -17.13 24.06
CA ASN A 245 -25.42 -18.24 23.75
C ASN A 245 -24.27 -17.80 22.83
N GLY A 246 -24.44 -16.71 22.09
CA GLY A 246 -23.43 -16.13 21.23
C GLY A 246 -23.43 -16.73 19.81
N VAL A 247 -22.33 -16.51 19.11
CA VAL A 247 -22.14 -17.00 17.74
C VAL A 247 -21.95 -18.52 17.75
N SER A 248 -22.66 -19.24 16.88
CA SER A 248 -22.51 -20.68 16.69
C SER A 248 -22.66 -21.03 15.21
N GLU A 249 -21.63 -21.62 14.60
CA GLU A 249 -21.60 -21.94 13.15
C GLU A 249 -22.01 -20.75 12.26
N PRO A 250 -21.28 -19.62 12.34
CA PRO A 250 -21.57 -18.45 11.54
C PRO A 250 -21.51 -18.80 10.05
N ARG A 251 -22.41 -18.24 9.26
CA ARG A 251 -22.59 -18.66 7.86
C ARG A 251 -23.01 -17.53 6.94
N ILE A 252 -22.73 -17.72 5.65
CA ILE A 252 -23.28 -16.90 4.56
C ILE A 252 -24.37 -17.71 3.88
N VAL A 253 -25.52 -17.08 3.66
CA VAL A 253 -26.65 -17.65 2.93
C VAL A 253 -26.61 -17.14 1.49
N MET A 254 -26.85 -18.04 0.55
CA MET A 254 -26.86 -17.81 -0.88
C MET A 254 -28.26 -18.04 -1.47
N ASP A 255 -28.61 -17.28 -2.52
CA ASP A 255 -29.84 -17.49 -3.30
C ASP A 255 -29.55 -17.28 -4.79
N GLU A 256 -30.49 -17.70 -5.65
CA GLU A 256 -30.37 -17.59 -7.11
C GLU A 256 -30.36 -16.11 -7.55
N SER A 257 -29.43 -15.75 -8.45
CA SER A 257 -29.32 -14.38 -9.00
C SER A 257 -30.52 -14.01 -9.89
N ASP A 258 -30.89 -12.73 -9.93
CA ASP A 258 -31.92 -12.20 -10.84
C ASP A 258 -31.43 -12.15 -12.31
N GLU A 259 -30.11 -12.26 -12.57
CA GLU A 259 -29.48 -12.05 -13.89
C GLU A 259 -29.17 -13.36 -14.67
N GLY A 260 -29.38 -14.53 -14.06
CA GLY A 260 -29.29 -15.83 -14.73
C GLY A 260 -29.53 -16.99 -13.77
N GLU A 261 -30.40 -17.94 -14.16
CA GLU A 261 -30.90 -19.07 -13.35
C GLU A 261 -29.81 -20.09 -12.87
N GLU A 262 -28.50 -19.80 -12.97
CA GLU A 262 -27.42 -20.73 -12.60
C GLU A 262 -26.33 -20.15 -11.68
N GLU A 263 -26.32 -18.84 -11.35
CA GLU A 263 -25.34 -18.26 -10.42
C GLU A 263 -25.98 -17.94 -9.05
N LEU A 264 -25.31 -18.40 -7.98
CA LEU A 264 -25.69 -18.12 -6.59
C LEU A 264 -25.00 -16.84 -6.12
N GLU A 265 -25.76 -15.94 -5.50
CA GLU A 265 -25.25 -14.70 -4.92
C GLU A 265 -25.34 -14.69 -3.40
N TYR A 266 -24.44 -13.95 -2.74
CA TYR A 266 -24.47 -13.76 -1.30
C TYR A 266 -25.63 -12.82 -0.91
N VAL A 267 -26.53 -13.34 -0.09
CA VAL A 267 -27.71 -12.60 0.35
C VAL A 267 -27.50 -12.01 1.74
N THR A 268 -27.04 -12.82 2.70
CA THR A 268 -26.86 -12.38 4.09
C THR A 268 -25.80 -13.19 4.81
N PHE A 269 -25.22 -12.61 5.85
CA PHE A 269 -24.39 -13.30 6.83
C PHE A 269 -25.15 -13.42 8.16
N LEU A 270 -25.03 -14.58 8.79
CA LEU A 270 -25.72 -14.92 10.02
C LEU A 270 -24.75 -15.41 11.09
N PRO A 271 -24.95 -15.02 12.36
CA PRO A 271 -24.14 -15.49 13.49
C PRO A 271 -24.44 -16.94 13.89
N PHE A 272 -25.60 -17.46 13.48
CA PHE A 272 -26.08 -18.81 13.67
C PHE A 272 -27.21 -19.10 12.69
N GLU A 273 -27.65 -20.36 12.59
CA GLU A 273 -28.70 -20.74 11.66
C GLU A 273 -30.06 -20.11 12.02
N PHE A 274 -30.65 -19.42 11.03
CA PHE A 274 -31.98 -18.83 11.11
C PHE A 274 -32.97 -19.79 10.43
N ARG A 275 -34.11 -20.04 11.08
CA ARG A 275 -35.13 -20.96 10.59
C ARG A 275 -35.69 -20.54 9.24
N MET A 276 -35.81 -19.23 9.01
CA MET A 276 -36.29 -18.68 7.73
C MET A 276 -35.38 -18.97 6.52
N TYR A 277 -34.12 -19.37 6.74
CA TYR A 277 -33.14 -19.65 5.68
C TYR A 277 -32.66 -21.11 5.64
N GLN A 278 -33.28 -21.99 6.42
CA GLN A 278 -32.85 -23.40 6.56
C GLN A 278 -32.80 -24.17 5.23
N ASP A 279 -33.62 -23.76 4.25
CA ASP A 279 -33.77 -24.43 2.95
C ASP A 279 -32.90 -23.82 1.84
N LEU A 280 -32.13 -22.76 2.14
CA LEU A 280 -31.22 -22.12 1.19
C LEU A 280 -29.79 -22.66 1.31
N PRO A 281 -29.02 -22.68 0.20
CA PRO A 281 -27.60 -22.98 0.25
C PRO A 281 -26.87 -22.04 1.22
N SER A 282 -25.99 -22.59 2.05
CA SER A 282 -25.17 -21.79 2.96
C SER A 282 -23.77 -22.37 3.16
N GLU A 283 -22.82 -21.48 3.45
CA GLU A 283 -21.44 -21.80 3.73
C GLU A 283 -21.10 -21.41 5.17
N SER A 284 -20.51 -22.33 5.94
CA SER A 284 -20.14 -22.11 7.34
C SER A 284 -18.68 -21.68 7.53
N PHE A 285 -18.43 -20.85 8.54
CA PHE A 285 -17.13 -20.25 8.83
C PHE A 285 -16.66 -20.53 10.26
N SER A 286 -15.36 -20.45 10.48
CA SER A 286 -14.77 -20.73 11.81
C SER A 286 -15.05 -19.66 12.86
N ASN A 287 -15.37 -18.43 12.45
CA ASN A 287 -15.71 -17.30 13.34
C ASN A 287 -16.54 -16.26 12.58
N PHE A 288 -17.13 -15.31 13.30
CA PHE A 288 -18.08 -14.38 12.72
C PHE A 288 -17.39 -13.31 11.87
N SER A 289 -16.19 -12.86 12.27
CA SER A 289 -15.45 -11.92 11.44
C SER A 289 -15.14 -12.49 10.06
N LYS A 290 -14.84 -13.78 9.91
CA LYS A 290 -14.59 -14.40 8.60
C LYS A 290 -15.83 -14.43 7.73
N ALA A 291 -17.00 -14.77 8.28
CA ALA A 291 -18.25 -14.72 7.53
C ALA A 291 -18.53 -13.29 7.04
N ILE A 292 -18.27 -12.27 7.86
CA ILE A 292 -18.45 -10.85 7.49
C ILE A 292 -17.36 -10.39 6.49
N ASP A 293 -16.11 -10.79 6.69
CA ASP A 293 -14.97 -10.42 5.83
C ASP A 293 -15.13 -11.01 4.42
N GLU A 294 -15.62 -12.25 4.31
CA GLU A 294 -15.95 -12.90 3.04
C GLU A 294 -17.20 -12.28 2.40
N PHE A 295 -18.30 -12.10 3.15
CA PHE A 295 -19.56 -11.57 2.62
C PHE A 295 -19.38 -10.20 1.94
N PHE A 296 -18.68 -9.28 2.60
CA PHE A 296 -18.45 -7.94 2.05
C PHE A 296 -17.23 -7.88 1.12
N GLY A 297 -16.31 -8.85 1.22
CA GLY A 297 -15.05 -8.88 0.49
C GLY A 297 -14.21 -7.61 0.61
N VAL A 298 -13.41 -7.36 -0.42
CA VAL A 298 -12.67 -6.12 -0.64
C VAL A 298 -13.13 -5.52 -1.96
N SER A 299 -13.67 -4.30 -1.91
CA SER A 299 -14.16 -3.62 -3.11
C SER A 299 -13.03 -3.26 -4.07
N GLU A 300 -13.34 -3.12 -5.37
CA GLU A 300 -12.36 -2.66 -6.37
C GLU A 300 -11.73 -1.31 -5.97
N SER A 301 -12.53 -0.40 -5.38
CA SER A 301 -12.05 0.89 -4.86
C SER A 301 -11.00 0.78 -3.75
N GLU A 302 -11.05 -0.28 -2.93
CA GLU A 302 -10.06 -0.55 -1.88
C GLU A 302 -8.76 -1.17 -2.42
N LEU A 303 -8.81 -1.67 -3.66
CA LEU A 303 -7.72 -2.35 -4.35
C LEU A 303 -6.98 -1.42 -5.31
N GLU A 304 -7.65 -0.42 -5.87
CA GLU A 304 -7.06 0.56 -6.78
C GLU A 304 -6.00 1.45 -6.09
N ASP A 305 -4.80 1.48 -6.66
CA ASP A 305 -3.74 2.45 -6.29
C ASP A 305 -4.00 3.80 -6.96
N VAL A 306 -5.21 4.36 -6.77
CA VAL A 306 -5.70 5.60 -7.41
C VAL A 306 -4.70 6.75 -7.21
N GLU A 307 -4.05 6.78 -6.04
CA GLU A 307 -3.03 7.78 -5.73
C GLU A 307 -1.70 7.57 -6.45
N ALA A 308 -1.23 6.34 -6.67
CA ALA A 308 0.01 6.12 -7.43
C ALA A 308 -0.17 6.52 -8.89
N LEU A 309 -1.34 6.23 -9.47
CA LEU A 309 -1.69 6.64 -10.82
C LEU A 309 -1.82 8.17 -10.90
N ASP A 310 -2.47 8.82 -9.94
CA ASP A 310 -2.57 10.29 -9.90
C ASP A 310 -1.21 10.98 -9.66
N ALA A 311 -0.37 10.45 -8.78
CA ALA A 311 0.99 10.95 -8.54
C ALA A 311 1.89 10.78 -9.76
N TYR A 312 1.82 9.62 -10.42
CA TYR A 312 2.49 9.35 -11.70
C TYR A 312 2.05 10.37 -12.76
N ASN A 313 0.73 10.55 -12.93
CA ASN A 313 0.15 11.48 -13.91
C ASN A 313 0.52 12.94 -13.62
N LYS A 314 0.58 13.34 -12.34
CA LYS A 314 1.00 14.69 -11.92
C LYS A 314 2.47 14.95 -12.23
N GLU A 315 3.36 14.03 -11.89
CA GLU A 315 4.80 14.19 -12.16
C GLU A 315 5.09 14.12 -13.67
N LYS A 316 4.39 13.25 -14.42
CA LYS A 316 4.45 13.21 -15.89
C LYS A 316 4.08 14.56 -16.50
N LYS A 317 2.90 15.11 -16.15
CA LYS A 317 2.45 16.43 -16.61
C LYS A 317 3.42 17.56 -16.25
N ARG A 318 4.05 17.49 -15.07
CA ARG A 318 5.04 18.48 -14.63
C ARG A 318 6.30 18.43 -15.50
N LEU A 319 6.84 17.25 -15.77
CA LEU A 319 8.03 17.06 -16.60
C LEU A 319 7.76 17.46 -18.06
N GLU A 320 6.60 17.11 -18.60
CA GLU A 320 6.15 17.53 -19.95
C GLU A 320 6.12 19.05 -20.09
N LYS A 321 5.51 19.76 -19.13
CA LYS A 321 5.49 21.24 -19.10
C LYS A 321 6.89 21.88 -19.03
N ILE A 322 7.85 21.22 -18.38
CA ILE A 322 9.24 21.71 -18.33
C ILE A 322 9.88 21.60 -19.71
N VAL A 323 9.67 20.48 -20.41
CA VAL A 323 10.20 20.26 -21.76
C VAL A 323 9.60 21.25 -22.76
N GLU A 324 8.30 21.48 -22.70
CA GLU A 324 7.57 22.46 -23.54
C GLU A 324 8.19 23.86 -23.42
N LYS A 325 8.30 24.39 -22.19
CA LYS A 325 8.90 25.73 -21.96
C LYS A 325 10.36 25.84 -22.41
N GLN A 326 11.14 24.78 -22.26
CA GLN A 326 12.55 24.77 -22.70
C GLN A 326 12.67 24.76 -24.23
N ASN A 327 11.76 24.08 -24.95
CA ASN A 327 11.70 24.12 -26.41
C ASN A 327 11.36 25.53 -26.92
N GLU A 328 10.34 26.18 -26.35
CA GLU A 328 9.99 27.58 -26.69
C GLU A 328 11.18 28.52 -26.45
N SER A 329 11.90 28.34 -25.34
CA SER A 329 13.09 29.15 -25.05
C SER A 329 14.23 28.90 -26.06
N ILE A 330 14.41 27.66 -26.54
CA ILE A 330 15.42 27.34 -27.55
C ILE A 330 15.11 28.02 -28.87
N GLU A 331 13.85 28.02 -29.30
CA GLU A 331 13.41 28.66 -30.54
C GLU A 331 13.72 30.16 -30.52
N ASN A 332 13.32 30.85 -29.45
CA ASN A 332 13.63 32.26 -29.24
C ASN A 332 15.15 32.56 -29.25
N LEU A 333 15.95 31.69 -28.62
CA LEU A 333 17.42 31.85 -28.60
C LEU A 333 18.03 31.61 -29.99
N LYS A 334 17.53 30.64 -30.76
CA LYS A 334 17.99 30.39 -32.13
C LYS A 334 17.72 31.57 -33.05
N GLU A 335 16.49 32.10 -33.03
CA GLU A 335 16.15 33.29 -33.83
C GLU A 335 17.00 34.49 -33.47
N ARG A 336 17.29 34.69 -32.17
CA ARG A 336 18.18 35.75 -31.71
C ARG A 336 19.62 35.54 -32.16
N GLY A 337 20.13 34.31 -32.08
CA GLY A 337 21.48 33.95 -32.52
C GLY A 337 21.66 34.17 -34.01
N GLN A 338 20.67 33.77 -34.82
CA GLN A 338 20.66 34.00 -36.26
C GLN A 338 20.65 35.49 -36.59
N ARG A 339 19.76 36.27 -35.97
CA ARG A 339 19.73 37.73 -36.14
C ARG A 339 21.08 38.38 -35.86
N LEU A 340 21.75 38.00 -34.77
CA LEU A 340 23.07 38.52 -34.42
C LEU A 340 24.17 38.14 -35.42
N ARG A 341 24.10 36.95 -36.04
CA ARG A 341 25.02 36.57 -37.13
C ARG A 341 24.79 37.42 -38.36
N GLU A 342 23.53 37.54 -38.78
CA GLU A 342 23.14 38.33 -39.95
C GLU A 342 23.54 39.80 -39.77
N GLU A 343 23.35 40.38 -38.58
CA GLU A 343 23.86 41.73 -38.26
C GLU A 343 25.39 41.83 -38.39
N GLY A 344 26.13 40.83 -37.92
CA GLY A 344 27.59 40.78 -38.07
C GLY A 344 28.05 40.70 -39.53
N GLU A 345 27.35 39.88 -40.34
CA GLU A 345 27.61 39.72 -41.78
C GLU A 345 27.30 41.01 -42.56
N LEU A 346 26.22 41.71 -42.21
CA LEU A 346 25.86 43.00 -42.80
C LEU A 346 26.90 44.08 -42.50
N ILE A 347 27.42 44.11 -41.27
CA ILE A 347 28.52 45.02 -40.92
C ILE A 347 29.76 44.71 -41.75
N TYR A 348 30.08 43.43 -41.95
CA TYR A 348 31.25 43.02 -42.71
C TYR A 348 31.10 43.27 -44.21
N SER A 349 29.93 43.01 -44.79
CA SER A 349 29.66 43.26 -46.21
C SER A 349 29.61 44.76 -46.53
N SER A 350 29.23 45.59 -45.56
CA SER A 350 29.16 47.06 -45.67
C SER A 350 30.32 47.77 -44.96
N PHE A 351 31.46 47.10 -44.80
CA PHE A 351 32.55 47.52 -43.91
C PHE A 351 33.00 48.96 -44.11
N ASN A 352 33.26 49.39 -45.36
CA ASN A 352 33.75 50.73 -45.64
C ASN A 352 32.76 51.82 -45.23
N LEU A 353 31.47 51.63 -45.54
CA LEU A 353 30.41 52.58 -45.17
C LEU A 353 30.26 52.68 -43.66
N VAL A 354 30.29 51.53 -42.97
CA VAL A 354 30.20 51.48 -41.50
C VAL A 354 31.42 52.16 -40.86
N GLN A 355 32.62 51.92 -41.39
CA GLN A 355 33.86 52.54 -40.92
C GLN A 355 33.82 54.07 -41.11
N ASP A 356 33.33 54.55 -42.24
CA ASP A 356 33.22 55.99 -42.53
C ASP A 356 32.24 56.69 -41.58
N VAL A 357 31.08 56.07 -41.33
CA VAL A 357 30.09 56.56 -40.36
C VAL A 357 30.68 56.61 -38.95
N LEU A 358 31.28 55.52 -38.50
CA LEU A 358 31.89 55.43 -37.18
C LEU A 358 33.01 56.45 -37.04
N GLY A 359 33.94 56.52 -38.00
CA GLY A 359 35.06 57.46 -37.98
C GLY A 359 34.62 58.92 -37.94
N THR A 360 33.59 59.28 -38.70
CA THR A 360 33.05 60.65 -38.73
C THR A 360 32.44 61.03 -37.38
N VAL A 361 31.61 60.15 -36.80
CA VAL A 361 30.95 60.44 -35.53
C VAL A 361 31.92 60.39 -34.36
N THR A 362 32.85 59.43 -34.34
CA THR A 362 33.87 59.33 -33.29
C THR A 362 34.79 60.55 -33.31
N LYS A 363 35.26 60.99 -34.48
CA LYS A 363 36.07 62.20 -34.60
C LYS A 363 35.32 63.45 -34.10
N ALA A 364 34.06 63.61 -34.49
CA ALA A 364 33.25 64.73 -34.00
C ALA A 364 33.07 64.70 -32.47
N ARG A 365 32.98 63.51 -31.88
CA ARG A 365 32.91 63.35 -30.42
C ARG A 365 34.24 63.61 -29.73
N ASP A 366 35.37 63.25 -30.35
CA ASP A 366 36.72 63.53 -29.84
C ASP A 366 37.02 65.04 -29.89
N ASP A 367 36.49 65.75 -30.89
CA ASP A 367 36.54 67.22 -31.04
C ASP A 367 35.51 67.96 -30.12
N ASP A 368 34.92 67.26 -29.15
CA ASP A 368 33.93 67.74 -28.16
C ASP A 368 32.66 68.38 -28.76
N VAL A 369 32.24 67.95 -29.95
CA VAL A 369 31.00 68.41 -30.60
C VAL A 369 29.78 67.80 -29.90
N ALA A 370 28.77 68.62 -29.58
CA ALA A 370 27.55 68.17 -28.93
C ALA A 370 26.74 67.20 -29.82
N TRP A 371 25.98 66.30 -29.19
CA TRP A 371 25.21 65.29 -29.92
C TRP A 371 24.15 65.88 -30.86
N ASP A 372 23.49 66.96 -30.45
CA ASP A 372 22.48 67.63 -31.27
C ASP A 372 23.11 68.20 -32.55
N ASP A 373 24.30 68.80 -32.45
CA ASP A 373 25.05 69.30 -33.61
C ASP A 373 25.49 68.17 -34.55
N ILE A 374 25.88 67.01 -34.00
CA ILE A 374 26.24 65.82 -34.80
C ILE A 374 25.01 65.30 -35.56
N ILE A 375 23.84 65.28 -34.92
CA ILE A 375 22.59 64.86 -35.56
C ILE A 375 22.24 65.79 -36.72
N THR A 376 22.30 67.11 -36.51
CA THR A 376 22.04 68.10 -37.56
C THR A 376 23.02 67.94 -38.73
N ARG A 377 24.32 67.76 -38.47
CA ARG A 377 25.31 67.55 -39.53
C ARG A 377 25.06 66.28 -40.36
N ILE A 378 24.53 65.22 -39.73
CA ILE A 378 24.17 63.99 -40.44
C ILE A 378 22.92 64.20 -41.29
N GLU A 379 21.96 65.00 -40.82
CA GLU A 379 20.77 65.37 -41.61
C GLU A 379 21.14 66.21 -42.83
N ASP A 380 21.98 67.23 -42.67
CA ASP A 380 22.52 68.01 -43.79
C ASP A 380 23.28 67.11 -44.78
N GLY A 381 24.08 66.17 -44.27
CA GLY A 381 24.80 65.18 -45.08
C GLY A 381 23.87 64.24 -45.86
N LYS A 382 22.68 63.94 -45.32
CA LYS A 382 21.65 63.20 -46.06
C LYS A 382 21.08 64.04 -47.20
N GLU A 383 20.71 65.30 -46.95
CA GLU A 383 20.18 66.19 -47.99
C GLU A 383 21.17 66.38 -49.15
N GLN A 384 22.47 66.40 -48.84
CA GLN A 384 23.56 66.48 -49.81
C GLN A 384 23.87 65.15 -50.53
N GLY A 385 23.18 64.06 -50.18
CA GLY A 385 23.34 62.76 -50.84
C GLY A 385 24.60 61.98 -50.44
N ILE A 386 25.20 62.26 -49.28
CA ILE A 386 26.42 61.56 -48.82
C ILE A 386 26.06 60.10 -48.46
N PRO A 387 26.68 59.08 -49.11
CA PRO A 387 26.31 57.67 -48.89
C PRO A 387 26.41 57.19 -47.44
N ALA A 388 27.42 57.64 -46.69
CA ALA A 388 27.60 57.31 -45.28
C ALA A 388 26.49 57.94 -44.39
N ALA A 389 26.05 59.17 -44.68
CA ALA A 389 24.98 59.82 -43.92
C ALA A 389 23.60 59.19 -44.19
N GLN A 390 23.37 58.73 -45.43
CA GLN A 390 22.13 58.10 -45.88
C GLN A 390 21.78 56.82 -45.11
N ILE A 391 22.78 56.02 -44.72
CA ILE A 391 22.54 54.78 -43.97
C ILE A 391 22.21 55.04 -42.49
N VAL A 392 22.47 56.23 -41.94
CA VAL A 392 22.21 56.51 -40.52
C VAL A 392 20.71 56.72 -40.29
N LYS A 393 20.07 55.84 -39.53
CA LYS A 393 18.65 55.98 -39.17
C LYS A 393 18.45 56.91 -37.98
N ARG A 394 19.19 56.68 -36.90
CA ARG A 394 19.12 57.48 -35.66
C ARG A 394 20.34 57.27 -34.79
N ILE A 395 20.61 58.22 -33.90
CA ILE A 395 21.64 58.12 -32.87
C ILE A 395 20.98 57.92 -31.50
N ARG A 396 21.59 57.10 -30.64
CA ARG A 396 21.19 56.87 -29.25
C ARG A 396 22.31 57.35 -28.32
N PRO A 397 22.32 58.64 -27.93
CA PRO A 397 23.39 59.24 -27.13
C PRO A 397 23.64 58.51 -25.79
N SER A 398 22.57 58.11 -25.10
CA SER A 398 22.65 57.46 -23.78
C SER A 398 23.38 56.11 -23.78
N LYS A 399 23.49 55.47 -24.95
CA LYS A 399 24.19 54.18 -25.13
C LYS A 399 25.46 54.30 -25.97
N ALA A 400 25.77 55.50 -26.48
CA ALA A 400 26.82 55.73 -27.47
C ALA A 400 26.67 54.81 -28.71
N GLU A 401 25.42 54.62 -29.16
CA GLU A 401 25.10 53.76 -30.33
C GLU A 401 24.55 54.59 -31.50
N ILE A 402 24.90 54.21 -32.72
CA ILE A 402 24.29 54.69 -33.96
C ILE A 402 23.52 53.52 -34.58
N VAL A 403 22.25 53.73 -34.89
CA VAL A 403 21.45 52.75 -35.65
C VAL A 403 21.55 53.11 -37.12
N VAL A 404 22.10 52.20 -37.91
CA VAL A 404 22.19 52.31 -39.38
C VAL A 404 21.23 51.32 -40.05
N ILE A 405 20.85 51.60 -41.29
CA ILE A 405 20.10 50.68 -42.14
C ILE A 405 21.10 50.04 -43.11
N LEU A 406 21.35 48.75 -42.93
CA LEU A 406 22.18 47.94 -43.83
C LEU A 406 21.28 46.90 -44.50
N ASP A 407 21.21 46.93 -45.84
CA ASP A 407 20.36 46.04 -46.64
C ASP A 407 18.90 45.95 -46.13
N GLY A 408 18.32 47.12 -45.82
CA GLY A 408 16.95 47.23 -45.32
C GLY A 408 16.74 46.85 -43.84
N ARG A 409 17.79 46.53 -43.09
CA ARG A 409 17.71 46.16 -41.65
C ARG A 409 18.39 47.16 -40.73
N ASP A 410 17.79 47.38 -39.56
CA ASP A 410 18.33 48.22 -38.50
C ASP A 410 19.47 47.51 -37.76
N VAL A 411 20.69 48.01 -37.86
CA VAL A 411 21.87 47.51 -37.15
C VAL A 411 22.40 48.57 -36.18
N ALA A 412 22.60 48.21 -34.92
CA ALA A 412 23.13 49.13 -33.91
C ALA A 412 24.65 49.00 -33.78
N LEU A 413 25.36 50.10 -33.97
CA LEU A 413 26.81 50.20 -33.94
C LEU A 413 27.25 51.02 -32.72
N ASP A 414 28.22 50.51 -31.97
CA ASP A 414 28.86 51.19 -30.85
C ASP A 414 29.99 52.07 -31.38
N ILE A 415 29.90 53.38 -31.16
CA ILE A 415 30.89 54.35 -31.69
C ILE A 415 32.27 54.20 -31.07
N ARG A 416 32.36 53.54 -29.91
CA ARG A 416 33.62 53.32 -29.18
C ARG A 416 34.42 52.17 -29.78
N LEU A 417 33.84 51.45 -30.75
CA LEU A 417 34.38 50.26 -31.37
C LEU A 417 34.59 50.51 -32.87
N SER A 418 35.60 49.86 -33.44
CA SER A 418 35.77 49.85 -34.90
C SER A 418 34.63 49.09 -35.58
N ALA A 419 34.52 49.21 -36.92
CA ALA A 419 33.57 48.39 -37.68
C ALA A 419 33.84 46.89 -37.47
N GLN A 420 35.11 46.50 -37.42
CA GLN A 420 35.55 45.12 -37.17
C GLN A 420 35.15 44.65 -35.76
N ASP A 421 35.32 45.49 -34.75
CA ASP A 421 34.98 45.14 -33.36
C ASP A 421 33.47 45.07 -33.15
N ASN A 422 32.69 45.91 -33.85
CA ASN A 422 31.23 45.83 -33.86
C ASN A 422 30.75 44.51 -34.49
N ALA A 423 31.29 44.13 -35.65
CA ALA A 423 31.00 42.83 -36.27
C ALA A 423 31.41 41.66 -35.34
N SER A 424 32.61 41.73 -34.76
CA SER A 424 33.12 40.71 -33.83
C SER A 424 32.24 40.57 -32.60
N LYS A 425 31.77 41.68 -32.03
CA LYS A 425 30.83 41.71 -30.90
C LYS A 425 29.50 41.03 -31.24
N CYS A 426 28.99 41.20 -32.46
CA CYS A 426 27.80 40.50 -32.95
C CYS A 426 28.04 38.99 -33.05
N TYR A 427 29.15 38.56 -33.66
CA TYR A 427 29.52 37.14 -33.74
C TYR A 427 29.75 36.50 -32.37
N GLU A 428 30.40 37.19 -31.44
CA GLU A 428 30.59 36.70 -30.06
C GLU A 428 29.26 36.54 -29.32
N LYS A 429 28.35 37.51 -29.45
CA LYS A 429 27.00 37.42 -28.86
C LYS A 429 26.19 36.30 -29.49
N ALA A 430 26.31 36.08 -30.81
CA ALA A 430 25.69 34.96 -31.50
C ALA A 430 26.23 33.62 -30.93
N LYS A 431 27.55 33.45 -30.87
CA LYS A 431 28.22 32.25 -30.33
C LYS A 431 27.82 31.98 -28.87
N LYS A 432 27.75 33.02 -28.02
CA LYS A 432 27.25 32.92 -26.64
C LYS A 432 25.79 32.48 -26.58
N THR A 433 24.96 32.93 -27.52
CA THR A 433 23.53 32.55 -27.59
C THR A 433 23.38 31.10 -28.04
N GLU A 434 24.20 30.63 -28.99
CA GLU A 434 24.23 29.23 -29.43
C GLU A 434 24.70 28.27 -28.33
N SER A 435 25.73 28.66 -27.57
CA SER A 435 26.18 27.88 -26.41
C SER A 435 25.06 27.72 -25.36
N LYS A 436 24.21 28.75 -25.18
CA LYS A 436 23.01 28.64 -24.33
C LYS A 436 21.98 27.66 -24.89
N VAL A 437 21.80 27.61 -26.22
CA VAL A 437 20.94 26.61 -26.88
C VAL A 437 21.46 25.19 -26.62
N GLU A 438 22.77 24.98 -26.71
CA GLU A 438 23.37 23.68 -26.42
C GLU A 438 23.16 23.26 -24.94
N GLY A 439 23.33 24.20 -24.02
CA GLY A 439 23.04 23.98 -22.60
C GLY A 439 21.58 23.62 -22.33
N ALA A 440 20.64 24.32 -22.96
CA ALA A 440 19.20 24.02 -22.85
C ALA A 440 18.85 22.64 -23.45
N ARG A 441 19.45 22.26 -24.59
CA ARG A 441 19.29 20.91 -25.18
C ARG A 441 19.71 19.81 -24.22
N LYS A 442 20.88 19.95 -23.58
CA LYS A 442 21.36 19.00 -22.57
C LYS A 442 20.41 18.89 -21.36
N GLN A 443 19.74 19.99 -20.98
CA GLN A 443 18.72 19.94 -19.92
C GLN A 443 17.45 19.21 -20.36
N ILE A 444 17.01 19.42 -21.60
CA ILE A 444 15.87 18.69 -22.18
C ILE A 444 16.17 17.20 -22.22
N GLU A 445 17.35 16.80 -22.69
CA GLU A 445 17.78 15.40 -22.75
C GLU A 445 17.70 14.73 -21.37
N ARG A 446 18.29 15.35 -20.34
CA ARG A 446 18.18 14.87 -18.94
C ARG A 446 16.74 14.80 -18.42
N THR A 447 15.85 15.67 -18.89
CA THR A 447 14.44 15.68 -18.49
C THR A 447 13.66 14.58 -19.21
N LYS A 448 13.99 14.32 -20.49
CA LYS A 448 13.44 13.19 -21.26
C LYS A 448 13.89 11.84 -20.70
N GLU A 449 15.16 11.69 -20.32
CA GLU A 449 15.64 10.49 -19.63
C GLU A 449 14.87 10.23 -18.32
N LYS A 450 14.52 11.29 -17.58
CA LYS A 450 13.66 11.16 -16.39
C LYS A 450 12.24 10.74 -16.75
N LEU A 451 11.70 11.23 -17.86
CA LEU A 451 10.39 10.86 -18.38
C LEU A 451 10.37 9.36 -18.77
N GLU A 452 11.38 8.89 -19.49
CA GLU A 452 11.52 7.47 -19.86
C GLU A 452 11.65 6.58 -18.64
N ARG A 453 12.48 6.97 -17.65
CA ARG A 453 12.56 6.24 -16.36
C ARG A 453 11.22 6.22 -15.62
N LEU A 454 10.47 7.32 -15.69
CA LEU A 454 9.14 7.39 -15.10
C LEU A 454 8.17 6.44 -15.83
N GLU A 455 8.22 6.36 -17.15
CA GLU A 455 7.39 5.43 -17.94
C GLU A 455 7.72 3.95 -17.69
N VAL A 456 9.00 3.61 -17.50
CA VAL A 456 9.41 2.24 -17.09
C VAL A 456 8.91 1.89 -15.68
N THR A 457 8.67 2.90 -14.85
CA THR A 457 8.09 2.75 -13.50
C THR A 457 6.60 3.07 -13.46
N ALA A 458 5.95 3.19 -14.63
CA ALA A 458 4.51 3.37 -14.71
C ALA A 458 3.82 2.18 -14.03
N PRO A 459 2.83 2.43 -13.18
CA PRO A 459 1.97 1.36 -12.72
C PRO A 459 1.32 0.73 -13.96
N GLU A 460 1.53 -0.57 -14.18
CA GLU A 460 0.91 -1.30 -15.28
C GLU A 460 -0.62 -1.20 -15.14
N PRO A 461 -1.34 -0.78 -16.19
CA PRO A 461 -2.78 -0.98 -16.21
C PRO A 461 -3.02 -2.49 -16.35
N GLU A 462 -3.94 -3.00 -15.52
CA GLU A 462 -4.49 -4.36 -15.59
C GLU A 462 -3.60 -5.49 -15.04
N THR A 463 -3.69 -5.69 -13.73
CA THR A 463 -4.31 -6.91 -13.23
C THR A 463 -5.34 -6.46 -12.20
N ARG A 464 -6.58 -6.96 -12.25
CA ARG A 464 -7.52 -6.84 -11.13
C ARG A 464 -6.71 -7.21 -9.88
N ILE A 465 -6.46 -6.24 -9.00
CA ILE A 465 -5.72 -6.52 -7.77
C ILE A 465 -6.68 -7.35 -6.95
N VAL A 466 -6.61 -8.67 -7.02
CA VAL A 466 -7.50 -9.53 -6.26
C VAL A 466 -7.13 -9.42 -4.78
N ALA A 467 -8.15 -9.36 -3.92
CA ALA A 467 -7.98 -9.28 -2.49
C ALA A 467 -7.14 -10.46 -1.97
N VAL A 468 -5.94 -10.19 -1.44
CA VAL A 468 -5.06 -11.25 -0.92
C VAL A 468 -5.26 -11.39 0.59
N LYS A 469 -5.80 -12.54 1.02
CA LYS A 469 -5.82 -12.91 2.44
C LYS A 469 -4.40 -13.12 2.96
N LYS A 470 -4.09 -12.54 4.11
CA LYS A 470 -2.77 -12.62 4.72
C LYS A 470 -2.59 -13.97 5.40
N ARG A 471 -1.76 -14.83 4.80
CA ARG A 471 -1.38 -16.09 5.43
C ARG A 471 -0.72 -15.86 6.79
N LYS A 472 -1.13 -16.64 7.79
CA LYS A 472 -0.42 -16.74 9.07
C LYS A 472 0.92 -17.44 8.83
N LYS A 473 2.01 -16.66 8.78
CA LYS A 473 3.36 -17.21 8.62
C LYS A 473 3.72 -18.06 9.83
N ARG A 474 4.32 -19.22 9.58
CA ARG A 474 4.89 -20.07 10.62
C ARG A 474 6.08 -19.36 11.25
N TRP A 475 6.37 -19.65 12.53
CA TRP A 475 7.37 -18.92 13.32
C TRP A 475 8.78 -18.94 12.68
N TYR A 476 9.10 -20.00 11.95
CA TYR A 476 10.40 -20.23 11.32
C TYR A 476 10.58 -19.45 10.00
N GLU A 477 9.50 -18.96 9.38
CA GLU A 477 9.56 -18.23 8.10
C GLU A 477 10.22 -16.85 8.21
N LYS A 478 10.49 -16.38 9.44
CA LYS A 478 11.35 -15.23 9.69
C LYS A 478 12.83 -15.50 9.35
N PHE A 479 13.23 -16.78 9.27
CA PHE A 479 14.55 -17.24 8.84
C PHE A 479 14.52 -17.70 7.38
N ARG A 480 15.68 -18.09 6.84
CA ARG A 480 15.72 -18.96 5.66
C ARG A 480 15.42 -20.37 6.13
N TRP A 481 14.67 -21.14 5.36
CA TRP A 481 14.28 -22.47 5.78
C TRP A 481 14.00 -23.37 4.59
N PHE A 482 14.14 -24.67 4.81
CA PHE A 482 13.62 -25.74 3.97
C PHE A 482 13.35 -26.98 4.85
N ILE A 483 12.65 -27.96 4.31
CA ILE A 483 12.51 -29.29 4.92
C ILE A 483 13.43 -30.23 4.15
N SER A 484 14.33 -30.94 4.84
CA SER A 484 15.25 -31.89 4.20
C SER A 484 14.50 -33.05 3.56
N SER A 485 15.19 -33.80 2.70
CA SER A 485 14.64 -35.03 2.11
C SER A 485 14.16 -36.04 3.16
N GLU A 486 14.80 -36.06 4.34
CA GLU A 486 14.46 -36.91 5.48
C GLU A 486 13.43 -36.27 6.44
N GLY A 487 12.86 -35.10 6.10
CA GLY A 487 11.78 -34.47 6.86
C GLY A 487 12.21 -33.51 7.98
N PHE A 488 13.50 -33.20 8.11
CA PHE A 488 14.00 -32.30 9.15
C PHE A 488 13.85 -30.83 8.76
N LEU A 489 13.44 -29.99 9.71
CA LEU A 489 13.40 -28.54 9.50
C LEU A 489 14.82 -27.97 9.60
N VAL A 490 15.31 -27.39 8.49
CA VAL A 490 16.61 -26.72 8.45
C VAL A 490 16.40 -25.22 8.37
N LEU A 491 17.08 -24.46 9.22
CA LEU A 491 16.97 -23.01 9.36
C LEU A 491 18.31 -22.34 9.11
N ALA A 492 18.32 -21.18 8.47
CA ALA A 492 19.52 -20.34 8.39
C ALA A 492 19.19 -18.86 8.60
N GLY A 493 20.07 -18.12 9.28
CA GLY A 493 19.86 -16.68 9.45
C GLY A 493 19.95 -15.90 8.14
N ARG A 494 19.27 -14.76 8.09
CA ARG A 494 19.21 -13.87 6.91
C ARG A 494 20.26 -12.76 6.96
N ASP A 495 20.68 -12.40 8.16
CA ASP A 495 21.62 -11.34 8.51
C ASP A 495 22.28 -11.66 9.87
N ALA A 496 23.24 -10.83 10.30
CA ALA A 496 23.95 -11.04 11.57
C ALA A 496 23.02 -11.09 12.79
N LYS A 497 21.95 -10.29 12.81
CA LYS A 497 21.00 -10.22 13.94
C LYS A 497 20.12 -11.48 14.02
N SER A 498 19.67 -11.98 12.88
CA SER A 498 18.89 -13.22 12.79
C SER A 498 19.75 -14.46 13.02
N ASN A 499 21.03 -14.46 12.60
CA ASN A 499 22.00 -15.49 12.98
C ASN A 499 22.13 -15.58 14.51
N GLU A 500 22.34 -14.45 15.18
CA GLU A 500 22.45 -14.41 16.64
C GLU A 500 21.14 -14.84 17.32
N ASN A 501 19.98 -14.41 16.80
CA ASN A 501 18.69 -14.81 17.33
C ASN A 501 18.44 -16.32 17.17
N LEU A 502 18.76 -16.87 16.00
CA LEU A 502 18.61 -18.29 15.70
C LEU A 502 19.46 -19.12 16.66
N ALA A 503 20.75 -18.80 16.78
CA ALA A 503 21.66 -19.60 17.58
C ALA A 503 21.47 -19.41 19.10
N LYS A 504 21.13 -18.20 19.59
CA LYS A 504 20.93 -17.99 21.04
C LYS A 504 19.54 -18.35 21.55
N ARG A 505 18.50 -18.26 20.72
CA ARG A 505 17.10 -18.42 21.18
C ARG A 505 16.37 -19.64 20.62
N GLN A 506 16.85 -20.22 19.53
CA GLN A 506 16.13 -21.31 18.84
C GLN A 506 16.91 -22.63 18.82
N MET A 507 18.23 -22.59 19.08
CA MET A 507 19.07 -23.77 19.18
C MET A 507 18.77 -24.54 20.48
N ALA A 508 18.37 -25.79 20.34
CA ALA A 508 18.17 -26.76 21.40
C ALA A 508 19.40 -27.68 21.52
N PRO A 509 19.62 -28.37 22.65
CA PRO A 509 20.79 -29.23 22.86
C PRO A 509 20.97 -30.36 21.84
N ASN A 510 19.88 -30.86 21.26
CA ASN A 510 19.90 -31.98 20.31
C ASN A 510 20.06 -31.54 18.84
N ASP A 511 19.95 -30.25 18.55
CA ASP A 511 20.05 -29.75 17.18
C ASP A 511 21.46 -29.94 16.60
N VAL A 512 21.64 -29.74 15.29
CA VAL A 512 22.97 -29.71 14.65
C VAL A 512 23.27 -28.32 14.12
N PHE A 513 24.43 -27.77 14.46
CA PHE A 513 24.88 -26.45 13.99
C PHE A 513 25.85 -26.60 12.81
N LEU A 514 25.61 -25.87 11.73
CA LEU A 514 26.42 -25.87 10.51
C LEU A 514 26.87 -24.46 10.12
N HIS A 515 28.06 -24.39 9.53
CA HIS A 515 28.61 -23.16 8.96
C HIS A 515 29.52 -23.47 7.77
N ALA A 516 29.48 -22.65 6.72
CA ALA A 516 30.41 -22.80 5.60
C ALA A 516 31.81 -22.29 5.98
N ALA A 517 32.88 -22.90 5.48
CA ALA A 517 34.26 -22.48 5.74
C ALA A 517 34.66 -21.21 4.94
N ILE A 518 33.74 -20.27 4.79
CA ILE A 518 33.90 -19.02 4.06
C ILE A 518 33.18 -17.87 4.79
N HIS A 519 33.68 -16.65 4.61
CA HIS A 519 33.04 -15.48 5.17
C HIS A 519 31.64 -15.24 4.61
N GLY A 520 30.76 -14.64 5.42
CA GLY A 520 29.40 -14.29 5.02
C GLY A 520 28.43 -15.48 4.96
N ALA A 521 28.85 -16.67 5.40
CA ALA A 521 27.96 -17.80 5.57
C ALA A 521 26.93 -17.54 6.69
N PRO A 522 25.68 -18.00 6.52
CA PRO A 522 24.71 -17.93 7.59
C PRO A 522 25.01 -18.98 8.66
N TYR A 523 24.49 -18.75 9.86
CA TYR A 523 24.40 -19.81 10.87
C TYR A 523 23.25 -20.71 10.45
N THR A 524 23.55 -21.97 10.19
CA THR A 524 22.56 -22.97 9.76
C THR A 524 22.33 -23.96 10.89
N LEU A 525 21.07 -24.32 11.12
CA LEU A 525 20.64 -25.17 12.22
C LEU A 525 19.67 -26.23 11.70
N VAL A 526 19.97 -27.50 11.95
CA VAL A 526 19.03 -28.61 11.75
C VAL A 526 18.27 -28.82 13.05
N LYS A 527 16.94 -28.73 13.00
CA LYS A 527 16.07 -28.95 14.15
C LYS A 527 15.83 -30.45 14.33
N VAL A 528 16.28 -31.00 15.46
CA VAL A 528 16.24 -32.44 15.74
C VAL A 528 15.27 -32.71 16.89
N PRO A 529 14.04 -33.16 16.61
CA PRO A 529 13.06 -33.44 17.65
C PRO A 529 13.40 -34.74 18.41
N ASP A 530 13.72 -35.81 17.67
CA ASP A 530 13.90 -37.15 18.21
C ASP A 530 15.22 -37.76 17.71
N GLU A 531 15.19 -38.45 16.55
CA GLU A 531 16.34 -39.17 16.00
C GLU A 531 17.33 -38.24 15.27
N ALA A 532 18.62 -38.58 15.35
CA ALA A 532 19.67 -37.82 14.69
C ALA A 532 19.49 -37.81 13.16
N PRO A 533 19.79 -36.67 12.48
CA PRO A 533 19.68 -36.59 11.04
C PRO A 533 20.67 -37.52 10.34
N GLY A 534 20.26 -38.07 9.19
CA GLY A 534 21.14 -38.86 8.34
C GLY A 534 22.17 -37.99 7.61
N GLU A 535 23.06 -38.65 6.88
CA GLU A 535 24.08 -37.98 6.05
C GLU A 535 23.43 -37.07 5.02
N ASP A 536 22.27 -37.47 4.49
CA ASP A 536 21.52 -36.72 3.49
C ASP A 536 21.08 -35.34 3.98
N THR A 537 20.51 -35.26 5.19
CA THR A 537 20.13 -33.98 5.80
C THR A 537 21.35 -33.11 6.11
N LEU A 538 22.48 -33.71 6.51
CA LEU A 538 23.72 -32.97 6.80
C LEU A 538 24.33 -32.37 5.53
N GLU A 539 24.37 -33.14 4.44
CA GLU A 539 24.82 -32.65 3.12
C GLU A 539 23.93 -31.54 2.59
N GLU A 540 22.61 -31.68 2.71
CA GLU A 540 21.65 -30.66 2.31
C GLU A 540 21.81 -29.38 3.15
N ALA A 541 21.93 -29.50 4.47
CA ALA A 541 22.17 -28.35 5.34
C ALA A 541 23.52 -27.67 5.05
N ALA A 542 24.55 -28.44 4.70
CA ALA A 542 25.85 -27.92 4.26
C ALA A 542 25.71 -27.17 2.92
N GLN A 543 25.01 -27.74 1.94
CA GLN A 543 24.72 -27.09 0.65
C GLN A 543 23.97 -25.79 0.85
N PHE A 544 23.01 -25.75 1.76
CA PHE A 544 22.31 -24.54 2.13
C PHE A 544 23.25 -23.48 2.74
N ALA A 545 24.10 -23.86 3.69
CA ALA A 545 25.05 -22.94 4.30
C ALA A 545 26.05 -22.35 3.29
N VAL A 546 26.56 -23.18 2.37
CA VAL A 546 27.51 -22.76 1.32
C VAL A 546 26.82 -21.87 0.29
N THR A 547 25.64 -22.26 -0.19
CA THR A 547 24.88 -21.54 -1.23
C THR A 547 24.43 -20.14 -0.77
N PHE A 548 24.10 -19.96 0.51
CA PHE A 548 23.74 -18.65 1.05
C PHE A 548 24.93 -17.83 1.56
N SER A 549 26.15 -18.29 1.32
CA SER A 549 27.38 -17.60 1.68
C SER A 549 27.92 -16.71 0.54
N ARG A 550 29.11 -16.15 0.74
CA ARG A 550 29.83 -15.40 -0.29
C ARG A 550 30.25 -16.25 -1.49
N ALA A 551 30.28 -17.59 -1.36
CA ALA A 551 30.58 -18.50 -2.46
C ALA A 551 29.65 -18.27 -3.68
N TRP A 552 28.37 -17.95 -3.44
CA TRP A 552 27.42 -17.60 -4.50
C TRP A 552 27.76 -16.30 -5.21
N GLN A 553 28.12 -15.25 -4.45
CA GLN A 553 28.46 -13.94 -5.01
C GLN A 553 29.77 -13.97 -5.81
N ASP A 554 30.72 -14.78 -5.34
CA ASP A 554 32.00 -14.97 -5.98
C ASP A 554 31.94 -15.94 -7.18
N GLY A 555 30.76 -16.52 -7.45
CA GLY A 555 30.54 -17.43 -8.59
C GLY A 555 31.28 -18.77 -8.45
N GLN A 556 31.53 -19.24 -7.23
CA GLN A 556 32.16 -20.52 -6.98
C GLN A 556 31.21 -21.66 -7.35
N THR A 557 31.75 -22.80 -7.79
CA THR A 557 30.96 -24.00 -8.15
C THR A 557 30.82 -24.99 -7.00
N SER A 558 31.76 -24.98 -6.07
CA SER A 558 31.70 -25.78 -4.85
C SER A 558 32.37 -25.05 -3.68
N GLY A 559 32.02 -25.45 -2.47
CA GLY A 559 32.59 -24.95 -1.22
C GLY A 559 32.80 -26.06 -0.21
N GLU A 560 33.13 -25.65 1.01
CA GLU A 560 33.33 -26.53 2.15
C GLU A 560 32.47 -26.01 3.31
N ALA A 561 31.86 -26.93 4.06
CA ALA A 561 31.15 -26.62 5.29
C ALA A 561 31.61 -27.55 6.41
N TYR A 562 31.25 -27.22 7.63
CA TYR A 562 31.41 -28.10 8.77
C TYR A 562 30.17 -28.07 9.66
N TRP A 563 29.96 -29.16 10.38
CA TRP A 563 28.94 -29.26 11.40
C TRP A 563 29.53 -29.63 12.76
N VAL A 564 28.86 -29.18 13.82
CA VAL A 564 29.20 -29.44 15.23
C VAL A 564 27.94 -29.54 16.09
N ASN A 565 28.07 -30.13 17.27
CA ASN A 565 27.00 -30.14 18.27
C ASN A 565 26.85 -28.76 18.94
N PRO A 566 25.65 -28.40 19.44
CA PRO A 566 25.38 -27.11 20.07
C PRO A 566 26.30 -26.78 21.26
N GLU A 567 26.70 -27.80 22.03
CA GLU A 567 27.64 -27.67 23.15
C GLU A 567 29.05 -27.19 22.75
N GLN A 568 29.42 -27.36 21.48
CA GLN A 568 30.69 -26.91 20.93
C GLN A 568 30.67 -25.43 20.52
N VAL A 569 29.50 -24.78 20.52
CA VAL A 569 29.28 -23.44 19.99
C VAL A 569 29.24 -22.43 21.13
N SER A 570 30.18 -21.47 21.15
CA SER A 570 30.25 -20.43 22.16
C SER A 570 30.28 -19.01 21.58
N PHE A 571 29.43 -18.15 22.13
CA PHE A 571 29.34 -16.72 21.79
C PHE A 571 30.21 -15.84 22.69
N THR A 572 31.01 -16.43 23.57
CA THR A 572 31.88 -15.71 24.50
C THR A 572 33.32 -15.83 24.02
N PRO A 573 34.08 -14.71 23.90
CA PRO A 573 35.49 -14.77 23.59
C PRO A 573 36.27 -15.53 24.69
N PRO A 574 37.39 -16.18 24.35
CA PRO A 574 38.38 -16.62 25.34
C PRO A 574 38.89 -15.42 26.16
N SER A 575 39.33 -15.67 27.40
CA SER A 575 39.84 -14.64 28.30
C SER A 575 40.96 -13.81 27.64
N GLY A 576 40.72 -12.51 27.44
CA GLY A 576 41.70 -11.57 26.89
C GLY A 576 41.58 -11.30 25.39
N GLU A 577 40.66 -11.95 24.67
CA GLU A 577 40.44 -11.74 23.23
C GLU A 577 39.14 -10.98 22.94
N TYR A 578 39.07 -10.34 21.76
CA TYR A 578 37.87 -9.69 21.26
C TYR A 578 37.22 -10.55 20.18
N LEU A 579 35.94 -10.89 20.36
CA LEU A 579 35.13 -11.58 19.35
C LEU A 579 34.29 -10.54 18.57
N PRO A 580 34.49 -10.39 17.26
CA PRO A 580 33.67 -9.50 16.45
C PRO A 580 32.18 -9.85 16.50
N SER A 581 31.32 -8.85 16.39
CA SER A 581 29.87 -9.06 16.33
C SER A 581 29.50 -10.00 15.18
N GLY A 582 28.88 -11.14 15.50
CA GLY A 582 28.51 -12.17 14.53
C GLY A 582 29.57 -13.25 14.28
N ALA A 583 30.68 -13.25 15.03
CA ALA A 583 31.61 -14.38 15.10
C ALA A 583 31.24 -15.32 16.26
N VAL A 584 31.61 -16.59 16.13
CA VAL A 584 31.34 -17.64 17.12
C VAL A 584 32.59 -18.50 17.29
N MET A 585 32.88 -18.91 18.53
CA MET A 585 33.96 -19.82 18.86
C MET A 585 33.44 -21.26 18.80
N ILE A 586 34.16 -22.11 18.10
CA ILE A 586 33.84 -23.54 17.99
C ILE A 586 34.93 -24.31 18.73
N TYR A 587 34.53 -25.09 19.73
CA TYR A 587 35.42 -25.92 20.55
C TYR A 587 35.34 -27.39 20.14
N GLY A 588 36.46 -28.11 20.24
CA GLY A 588 36.54 -29.52 19.85
C GLY A 588 36.66 -29.74 18.34
N THR A 589 36.33 -30.96 17.90
CA THR A 589 36.51 -31.40 16.51
C THR A 589 35.36 -30.90 15.63
N LYS A 590 35.69 -30.38 14.45
CA LYS A 590 34.74 -30.02 13.39
C LYS A 590 34.58 -31.17 12.41
N ASN A 591 33.34 -31.50 12.05
CA ASN A 591 33.06 -32.50 11.03
C ASN A 591 32.90 -31.81 9.68
N TYR A 592 33.90 -31.93 8.81
CA TYR A 592 33.92 -31.24 7.52
C TYR A 592 33.18 -32.01 6.43
N ILE A 593 32.45 -31.28 5.60
CA ILE A 593 31.79 -31.74 4.38
C ILE A 593 32.38 -30.91 3.23
N GLY A 594 33.20 -31.54 2.40
CA GLY A 594 33.90 -30.91 1.29
C GLY A 594 33.18 -31.10 -0.04
N ARG A 595 33.53 -30.29 -1.05
CA ARG A 595 32.98 -30.34 -2.42
C ARG A 595 31.46 -30.15 -2.47
N VAL A 596 30.94 -29.36 -1.55
CA VAL A 596 29.52 -29.03 -1.45
C VAL A 596 29.14 -28.14 -2.65
N PRO A 597 28.20 -28.54 -3.53
CA PRO A 597 27.84 -27.75 -4.71
C PRO A 597 27.24 -26.38 -4.35
N VAL A 598 27.51 -25.36 -5.16
CA VAL A 598 26.90 -24.02 -5.02
C VAL A 598 25.77 -23.90 -6.05
N GLU A 599 24.61 -24.43 -5.69
CA GLU A 599 23.39 -24.41 -6.51
C GLU A 599 22.15 -24.45 -5.62
N LEU A 600 21.03 -24.04 -6.17
CA LEU A 600 19.78 -23.88 -5.43
C LEU A 600 18.60 -24.27 -6.32
N SER A 601 17.62 -24.96 -5.76
CA SER A 601 16.30 -25.06 -6.38
C SER A 601 15.34 -24.08 -5.70
N VAL A 602 14.50 -23.44 -6.51
CA VAL A 602 13.41 -22.58 -6.05
C VAL A 602 12.10 -23.20 -6.51
N GLY A 603 11.21 -23.48 -5.57
CA GLY A 603 9.92 -24.08 -5.85
C GLY A 603 8.77 -23.33 -5.19
N VAL A 604 7.56 -23.82 -5.45
CA VAL A 604 6.33 -23.29 -4.86
C VAL A 604 5.53 -24.43 -4.25
N VAL A 605 5.21 -24.30 -2.96
CA VAL A 605 4.26 -25.18 -2.27
C VAL A 605 2.87 -24.56 -2.37
N LEU A 606 1.90 -25.30 -2.92
CA LEU A 606 0.52 -24.85 -3.05
C LEU A 606 -0.29 -25.30 -1.82
N GLU A 607 -0.85 -24.34 -1.09
CA GLU A 607 -1.87 -24.51 -0.05
C GLU A 607 -3.24 -24.06 -0.62
N GLU A 608 -4.36 -24.32 0.06
CA GLU A 608 -5.73 -24.05 -0.44
C GLU A 608 -5.93 -22.62 -0.98
N GLU A 609 -5.42 -21.61 -0.26
CA GLU A 609 -5.58 -20.20 -0.64
C GLU A 609 -4.25 -19.50 -1.01
N HIS A 610 -3.10 -20.18 -0.91
CA HIS A 610 -1.79 -19.54 -0.99
C HIS A 610 -0.76 -20.37 -1.76
N ALA A 611 0.16 -19.67 -2.42
CA ALA A 611 1.37 -20.25 -2.98
C ALA A 611 2.59 -19.73 -2.22
N ILE A 612 3.42 -20.63 -1.70
CA ILE A 612 4.55 -20.30 -0.84
C ILE A 612 5.85 -20.56 -1.59
N PRO A 613 6.65 -19.52 -1.88
CA PRO A 613 7.97 -19.73 -2.45
C PRO A 613 8.87 -20.38 -1.41
N VAL A 614 9.52 -21.47 -1.79
CA VAL A 614 10.53 -22.19 -1.00
C VAL A 614 11.81 -22.31 -1.80
N SER A 615 12.95 -22.37 -1.11
CA SER A 615 14.24 -22.57 -1.77
C SER A 615 15.19 -23.34 -0.88
N GLY A 616 16.03 -24.16 -1.48
CA GLY A 616 16.97 -24.98 -0.75
C GLY A 616 17.82 -25.83 -1.69
N PRO A 617 18.54 -26.80 -1.12
CA PRO A 617 19.22 -27.85 -1.86
C PRO A 617 18.29 -28.51 -2.89
N PRO A 618 18.76 -28.82 -4.12
CA PRO A 618 17.91 -29.39 -5.16
C PRO A 618 17.10 -30.61 -4.72
N ARG A 619 17.78 -31.60 -4.12
CA ARG A 619 17.15 -32.83 -3.62
C ARG A 619 16.00 -32.57 -2.62
N ALA A 620 16.20 -31.63 -1.70
CA ALA A 620 15.20 -31.30 -0.69
C ALA A 620 13.96 -30.63 -1.31
N ILE A 621 14.15 -29.69 -2.24
CA ILE A 621 13.06 -28.95 -2.87
C ILE A 621 12.28 -29.84 -3.86
N GLU A 622 12.98 -30.71 -4.59
CA GLU A 622 12.37 -31.72 -5.45
C GLU A 622 11.46 -32.68 -4.68
N ASN A 623 11.84 -33.03 -3.44
CA ASN A 623 11.01 -33.86 -2.56
C ASN A 623 9.81 -33.09 -1.97
N GLN A 624 9.94 -31.76 -1.82
CA GLN A 624 8.91 -30.92 -1.19
C GLN A 624 7.81 -30.46 -2.16
N THR A 625 8.13 -30.28 -3.44
CA THR A 625 7.17 -29.80 -4.45
C THR A 625 7.54 -30.27 -5.85
N GLU A 626 6.52 -30.58 -6.66
CA GLU A 626 6.67 -30.88 -8.09
C GLU A 626 6.96 -29.61 -8.92
N TYR A 627 6.67 -28.43 -8.37
CA TYR A 627 6.77 -27.13 -9.05
C TYR A 627 8.05 -26.40 -8.65
N TRP A 628 9.16 -26.74 -9.30
CA TRP A 628 10.47 -26.16 -8.98
C TRP A 628 11.30 -25.84 -10.23
N VAL A 629 12.30 -24.99 -10.02
CA VAL A 629 13.24 -24.48 -11.02
C VAL A 629 14.64 -24.41 -10.41
N SER A 630 15.64 -24.91 -11.14
CA SER A 630 17.05 -24.86 -10.72
C SER A 630 17.69 -23.50 -10.99
N VAL A 631 18.54 -23.04 -10.07
CA VAL A 631 19.19 -21.74 -10.11
C VAL A 631 20.67 -21.88 -9.78
N THR A 632 21.51 -21.23 -10.57
CA THR A 632 22.96 -21.18 -10.38
C THR A 632 23.48 -19.74 -10.27
N PRO A 633 24.65 -19.53 -9.64
CA PRO A 633 25.31 -18.22 -9.59
C PRO A 633 25.52 -17.59 -10.97
N SER A 634 25.25 -16.29 -11.11
CA SER A 634 25.45 -15.55 -12.36
C SER A 634 25.52 -14.04 -12.11
N ASN A 635 26.02 -13.29 -13.09
CA ASN A 635 26.06 -11.83 -13.08
C ASN A 635 24.70 -11.18 -13.40
N LYS A 636 23.68 -11.97 -13.77
CA LYS A 636 22.33 -11.47 -14.04
C LYS A 636 21.73 -10.86 -12.77
N LYS A 637 21.10 -9.68 -12.90
CA LYS A 637 20.55 -8.94 -11.76
C LYS A 637 19.43 -9.73 -11.09
N LYS A 638 19.38 -9.68 -9.76
CA LYS A 638 18.40 -10.41 -8.94
C LYS A 638 16.94 -10.12 -9.30
N GLY A 639 16.61 -8.88 -9.69
CA GLY A 639 15.25 -8.52 -10.13
C GLY A 639 14.84 -9.17 -11.45
N GLU A 640 15.78 -9.35 -12.39
CA GLU A 640 15.54 -10.05 -13.65
C GLU A 640 15.36 -11.56 -13.41
N LEU A 641 16.21 -12.14 -12.55
CA LEU A 641 16.08 -13.53 -12.12
C LEU A 641 14.71 -13.84 -11.50
N VAL A 642 14.18 -12.95 -10.67
CA VAL A 642 12.86 -13.13 -10.04
C VAL A 642 11.73 -13.18 -11.07
N LYS A 643 11.79 -12.33 -12.09
CA LYS A 643 10.80 -12.34 -13.18
C LYS A 643 10.87 -13.65 -13.96
N GLU A 644 12.08 -14.10 -14.29
CA GLU A 644 12.30 -15.36 -15.00
C GLU A 644 11.82 -16.56 -14.17
N LEU A 645 12.13 -16.60 -12.88
CA LEU A 645 11.66 -17.63 -11.95
C LEU A 645 10.14 -17.69 -11.88
N LYS A 646 9.46 -16.55 -11.70
CA LYS A 646 7.99 -16.52 -11.67
C LYS A 646 7.40 -17.07 -12.97
N ASN A 647 7.94 -16.66 -14.12
CA ASN A 647 7.48 -17.13 -15.42
C ASN A 647 7.70 -18.65 -15.60
N SER A 648 8.87 -19.17 -15.21
CA SER A 648 9.16 -20.60 -15.28
C SER A 648 8.30 -21.43 -14.33
N LEU A 649 7.99 -20.91 -13.13
CA LEU A 649 7.08 -21.57 -12.19
C LEU A 649 5.64 -21.54 -12.68
N LEU A 650 5.18 -20.43 -13.27
CA LEU A 650 3.85 -20.33 -13.87
C LEU A 650 3.61 -21.35 -14.98
N GLN A 651 4.63 -21.64 -15.79
CA GLN A 651 4.55 -22.66 -16.83
C GLN A 651 4.48 -24.10 -16.30
N LYS A 652 4.85 -24.32 -15.03
CA LYS A 652 4.87 -25.66 -14.40
C LYS A 652 3.62 -25.94 -13.55
N VAL A 653 2.94 -24.89 -13.06
CA VAL A 653 1.76 -25.02 -12.20
C VAL A 653 0.49 -25.16 -13.06
N PRO A 654 -0.49 -25.99 -12.67
CA PRO A 654 -1.76 -26.12 -13.40
C PRO A 654 -2.49 -24.78 -13.57
N ASP A 655 -3.21 -24.61 -14.67
CA ASP A 655 -3.91 -23.36 -15.01
C ASP A 655 -4.85 -22.89 -13.89
N GLU A 656 -5.58 -23.82 -13.25
CA GLU A 656 -6.49 -23.56 -12.11
C GLU A 656 -5.79 -22.93 -10.90
N LYS A 657 -4.48 -23.18 -10.73
CA LYS A 657 -3.67 -22.69 -9.60
C LYS A 657 -2.64 -21.63 -10.00
N SER A 658 -2.59 -21.27 -11.29
CA SER A 658 -1.66 -20.27 -11.83
C SER A 658 -1.83 -18.91 -11.13
N GLU A 659 -3.07 -18.54 -10.79
CA GLU A 659 -3.38 -17.29 -10.12
C GLU A 659 -2.69 -17.16 -8.76
N LEU A 660 -2.57 -18.26 -7.99
CA LEU A 660 -1.89 -18.27 -6.70
C LEU A 660 -0.41 -17.90 -6.85
N VAL A 661 0.25 -18.35 -7.93
CA VAL A 661 1.66 -18.04 -8.23
C VAL A 661 1.82 -16.60 -8.69
N VAL A 662 0.88 -16.09 -9.50
CA VAL A 662 0.85 -14.67 -9.91
C VAL A 662 0.79 -13.77 -8.67
N ARG A 663 -0.05 -14.12 -7.68
CA ARG A 663 -0.25 -13.39 -6.43
C ARG A 663 0.98 -13.35 -5.51
N ILE A 664 2.01 -14.19 -5.72
CA ILE A 664 3.23 -14.15 -4.89
C ILE A 664 3.96 -12.81 -5.11
N PRO A 665 4.15 -11.98 -4.06
CA PRO A 665 4.91 -10.74 -4.18
C PRO A 665 6.35 -11.00 -4.60
N GLN A 666 6.89 -10.17 -5.50
CA GLN A 666 8.29 -10.29 -5.94
C GLN A 666 9.28 -10.24 -4.76
N GLU A 667 8.95 -9.51 -3.69
CA GLU A 667 9.74 -9.45 -2.47
C GLU A 667 9.84 -10.80 -1.74
N GLU A 668 8.79 -11.62 -1.76
CA GLU A 668 8.81 -12.95 -1.15
C GLU A 668 9.68 -13.92 -1.97
N VAL A 669 9.63 -13.84 -3.30
CA VAL A 669 10.55 -14.60 -4.18
C VAL A 669 12.00 -14.12 -4.01
N MET A 670 12.24 -12.82 -3.90
CA MET A 670 13.58 -12.28 -3.62
C MET A 670 14.14 -12.74 -2.27
N ARG A 671 13.27 -12.91 -1.28
CA ARG A 671 13.63 -13.33 0.08
C ARG A 671 14.16 -14.75 0.13
N VAL A 672 13.67 -15.66 -0.71
CA VAL A 672 14.16 -17.04 -0.74
C VAL A 672 15.51 -17.15 -1.44
N LEU A 673 15.85 -16.23 -2.34
CA LEU A 673 17.12 -16.26 -3.07
C LEU A 673 18.37 -15.81 -2.25
N PRO A 674 19.56 -16.37 -2.53
CA PRO A 674 20.85 -15.93 -2.00
C PRO A 674 21.15 -14.46 -2.28
N PRO A 675 22.06 -13.84 -1.51
CA PRO A 675 22.56 -12.52 -1.85
C PRO A 675 23.42 -12.60 -3.12
N GLY A 676 23.13 -11.77 -4.13
CA GLY A 676 23.82 -11.81 -5.43
C GLY A 676 22.87 -11.99 -6.62
N GLY A 677 23.45 -12.09 -7.82
CA GLY A 677 22.76 -12.44 -9.05
C GLY A 677 22.66 -13.95 -9.26
N GLY A 678 21.91 -14.40 -10.26
CA GLY A 678 21.76 -15.82 -10.55
C GLY A 678 21.04 -16.04 -11.89
N ASN A 679 21.07 -17.27 -12.38
CA ASN A 679 20.43 -17.64 -13.63
C ASN A 679 19.58 -18.89 -13.45
N VAL A 680 18.41 -18.92 -14.10
CA VAL A 680 17.60 -20.13 -14.21
C VAL A 680 18.33 -21.11 -15.14
N VAL A 681 18.51 -22.34 -14.67
CA VAL A 681 18.97 -23.46 -15.50
C VAL A 681 17.74 -24.00 -16.23
N LYS A 682 17.76 -23.91 -17.56
CA LYS A 682 16.66 -24.37 -18.42
C LYS A 682 16.69 -25.87 -18.64
#